data_AF-A0A6A3LWI0-F1
#
_entry.id   AF-A0A6A3LWI0-F1
#
_cell.length_a   1.000
_cell.length_b   1.000
_cell.length_c   1.000
_cell.angle_alpha   90.00
_cell.angle_beta   90.00
_cell.angle_gamma   90.00
#
_symmetry.space_group_name_H-M   'P 1'
#
loop_
_entity.id
_entity.type
_entity.pdbx_description
1 polymer ?
#
loop_
_entity_poly.entity_id
_entity_poly.type
_entity_poly.pdbx_seq_one_letter_code
_entity_poly.pdbx_strand_id
1 'polypeptide(L)'
;MAGPIARVAPHRPATSSKQRKKGPGHTRKRITGAQLFNLVRRIAGVAAAITYAVVGLEAAYKTLDVLQGTNVGTQSFGTMKAELIVGYCGGGLIRDSPIVQKVLAGDTTPTNKTLYLQSATSTSFEKCADVEMFDANIYGEANLYYGFLALIASSSYNLTWLQDMEFIMAVVDCTSPPLVTGDPSLMRVYNLVRRKSDPEDVHIVAAALSVQDYRIPEQSRRGSAVLATLFNVNDMRATSVEQYFVLGLDSPYTSAPVLYVFTLEGVSADGYWEMVSIPHNASVDPIIHARTARRRGFYLHAESEQANMRNLYWTVEKDSPARALSEWEWYGEPIIFDSWAWVHGIHLLFAWQTIFSLGVLSIVVFRNLSVGKIWVGDAFASVSNGTLMTRGLLVMASWYVNEYWTLVEFCISNANDISGTQSVPIHKELAHADLLVMFLSIIGLIGRFTKERIDPAFALFLFEIIHTSRQSIIRGVASALKVVVDYANSEYRAGIATVTDEQKKLSAMQFWTTHMLNGVDFGFLAASLFPKLLLIVLVLVYVGMRKAYHQFYPEQNPTGVTGRSTADRSSNEKAATAQKGNLTNFELSTGAELEARYGLISDYKNYVFFKGLKFASADGVYCSGYVVANGRFLVGSKGLLSIIMIKVFRSRFTNIYVYAVDGNTVQRTAQLVYPETLSWQDLIFLNINILA
;
A
#
# COMPACT_ATOMS: atom_id res chain seq x y z
N MET A 1 10.78 91.24 -68.00
CA MET A 1 12.22 91.56 -67.82
C MET A 1 12.28 92.78 -66.92
N ALA A 2 12.91 92.88 -65.77
CA ALA A 2 13.69 92.04 -64.83
C ALA A 2 13.65 92.86 -63.50
N GLY A 3 13.66 92.37 -62.27
CA GLY A 3 13.65 91.06 -61.63
C GLY A 3 13.15 91.23 -60.17
N PRO A 4 12.94 90.17 -59.37
CA PRO A 4 12.22 90.28 -58.10
C PRO A 4 13.14 90.26 -56.87
N ILE A 5 12.79 91.05 -55.85
CA ILE A 5 13.29 90.92 -54.46
C ILE A 5 12.09 90.65 -53.57
N ALA A 6 12.15 89.53 -52.85
CA ALA A 6 11.09 89.00 -51.99
C ALA A 6 10.91 89.83 -50.71
N ARG A 7 9.64 90.12 -50.37
CA ARG A 7 9.21 90.74 -49.10
C ARG A 7 8.77 89.66 -48.12
N VAL A 8 9.29 89.74 -46.90
CA VAL A 8 8.83 89.03 -45.71
C VAL A 8 7.66 89.81 -45.08
N ALA A 9 6.60 89.12 -44.69
CA ALA A 9 5.48 89.67 -43.92
C ALA A 9 4.97 88.65 -42.87
N PRO A 10 4.32 89.10 -41.79
CA PRO A 10 4.35 88.44 -40.48
C PRO A 10 3.05 87.72 -40.05
N HIS A 11 3.19 87.00 -38.94
CA HIS A 11 2.25 86.18 -38.17
C HIS A 11 0.87 86.78 -37.81
N ARG A 12 -0.18 85.93 -37.86
CA ARG A 12 -1.21 85.70 -36.80
C ARG A 12 -2.09 84.45 -37.13
N PRO A 13 -2.91 83.92 -36.19
CA PRO A 13 -2.83 82.53 -35.74
C PRO A 13 -3.94 81.61 -36.29
N ALA A 14 -3.70 80.30 -36.22
CA ALA A 14 -4.74 79.29 -36.45
C ALA A 14 -4.72 78.18 -35.38
N THR A 15 -5.91 77.92 -34.88
CA THR A 15 -6.36 76.85 -34.00
C THR A 15 -5.92 75.44 -34.43
N SER A 16 -5.49 74.60 -33.49
CA SER A 16 -5.55 73.15 -33.70
C SER A 16 -5.86 72.37 -32.41
N SER A 17 -6.49 71.24 -32.64
CA SER A 17 -7.30 70.43 -31.74
C SER A 17 -6.53 69.77 -30.59
N LYS A 18 -7.26 69.60 -29.47
CA LYS A 18 -6.88 68.77 -28.32
C LYS A 18 -6.48 67.35 -28.75
N GLN A 19 -5.18 67.06 -28.82
CA GLN A 19 -4.65 65.71 -28.66
C GLN A 19 -4.35 65.44 -27.19
N ARG A 20 -5.27 64.69 -26.58
CA ARG A 20 -5.12 64.08 -25.25
C ARG A 20 -3.92 63.12 -25.30
N LYS A 21 -2.79 63.50 -24.69
CA LYS A 21 -1.65 62.59 -24.45
C LYS A 21 -2.14 61.40 -23.62
N LYS A 22 -2.31 60.24 -24.26
CA LYS A 22 -2.43 58.95 -23.57
C LYS A 22 -1.09 58.68 -22.86
N GLY A 23 -1.14 58.47 -21.55
CA GLY A 23 -0.01 57.97 -20.77
C GLY A 23 0.48 56.60 -21.30
N PRO A 24 1.66 56.13 -20.87
CA PRO A 24 2.22 54.88 -21.37
C PRO A 24 1.30 53.73 -20.94
N GLY A 25 0.50 53.25 -21.88
CA GLY A 25 -0.28 52.04 -21.70
C GLY A 25 0.66 50.88 -21.47
N HIS A 26 0.51 50.20 -20.33
CA HIS A 26 1.11 48.90 -20.09
C HIS A 26 0.70 47.97 -21.24
N THR A 27 1.57 47.80 -22.23
CA THR A 27 1.46 46.73 -23.22
C THR A 27 1.54 45.43 -22.43
N ARG A 28 0.42 44.70 -22.32
CA ARG A 28 0.39 43.34 -21.77
C ARG A 28 1.36 42.51 -22.62
N LYS A 29 2.55 42.23 -22.08
CA LYS A 29 3.52 41.32 -22.72
C LYS A 29 2.82 39.97 -22.92
N ARG A 30 2.75 39.52 -24.18
CA ARG A 30 2.13 38.24 -24.54
C ARG A 30 3.02 37.13 -23.98
N ILE A 31 2.44 36.21 -23.20
CA ILE A 31 3.16 35.05 -22.64
C ILE A 31 3.58 34.16 -23.82
N THR A 32 4.86 33.81 -23.90
CA THR A 32 5.35 32.90 -24.96
C THR A 32 5.02 31.44 -24.62
N GLY A 33 4.90 30.56 -25.61
CA GLY A 33 4.63 29.13 -25.38
C GLY A 33 5.66 28.48 -24.44
N ALA A 34 6.93 28.85 -24.53
CA ALA A 34 7.99 28.39 -23.63
C ALA A 34 7.83 28.90 -22.18
N GLN A 35 7.30 30.11 -21.98
CA GLN A 35 7.00 30.63 -20.63
C GLN A 35 5.80 29.90 -20.02
N LEU A 36 4.78 29.62 -20.83
CA LEU A 36 3.62 28.85 -20.40
C LEU A 36 4.01 27.42 -20.04
N PHE A 37 4.81 26.75 -20.86
CA PHE A 37 5.31 25.40 -20.58
C PHE A 37 6.12 25.33 -19.28
N ASN A 38 7.03 26.28 -19.05
CA ASN A 38 7.78 26.33 -17.80
C ASN A 38 6.88 26.58 -16.58
N LEU A 39 5.86 27.42 -16.71
CA LEU A 39 4.89 27.63 -15.64
C LEU A 39 4.12 26.34 -15.31
N VAL A 40 3.65 25.61 -16.34
CA VAL A 40 2.97 24.31 -16.16
C VAL A 40 3.90 23.31 -15.44
N ARG A 41 5.17 23.21 -15.86
CA ARG A 41 6.15 22.34 -15.20
C ARG A 41 6.36 22.71 -13.73
N ARG A 42 6.41 24.00 -13.40
CA ARG A 42 6.53 24.48 -12.00
C ARG A 42 5.30 24.13 -11.18
N ILE A 43 4.09 24.28 -11.74
CA ILE A 43 2.84 23.88 -11.09
C ILE A 43 2.84 22.37 -10.84
N ALA A 44 3.31 21.57 -11.80
CA ALA A 44 3.47 20.13 -11.61
C ALA A 44 4.45 19.80 -10.47
N GLY A 45 5.55 20.55 -10.32
CA GLY A 45 6.46 20.43 -9.19
C GLY A 45 5.81 20.73 -7.83
N VAL A 46 4.94 21.74 -7.76
CA VAL A 46 4.14 22.03 -6.57
C VAL A 46 3.15 20.89 -6.28
N ALA A 47 2.46 20.39 -7.30
CA ALA A 47 1.56 19.25 -7.15
C ALA A 47 2.30 18.00 -6.63
N ALA A 48 3.48 17.69 -7.17
CA ALA A 48 4.32 16.59 -6.72
C ALA A 48 4.75 16.76 -5.25
N ALA A 49 5.12 17.96 -4.82
CA ALA A 49 5.45 18.22 -3.41
C ALA A 49 4.24 18.08 -2.49
N ILE A 50 3.04 18.46 -2.94
CA ILE A 50 1.78 18.24 -2.20
C ILE A 50 1.53 16.74 -2.08
N THR A 51 1.60 15.97 -3.18
CA THR A 51 1.43 14.51 -3.17
C THR A 51 2.41 13.85 -2.22
N TYR A 52 3.68 14.23 -2.25
CA TYR A 52 4.69 13.71 -1.32
C TYR A 52 4.33 14.00 0.15
N ALA A 53 3.83 15.19 0.46
CA ALA A 53 3.37 15.53 1.81
C ALA A 53 2.12 14.74 2.23
N VAL A 54 1.16 14.57 1.31
CA VAL A 54 -0.07 13.78 1.53
C VAL A 54 0.27 12.34 1.85
N VAL A 55 1.13 11.69 1.05
CA VAL A 55 1.59 10.31 1.29
C VAL A 55 2.24 10.18 2.67
N GLY A 56 3.04 11.17 3.09
CA GLY A 56 3.64 11.16 4.42
C GLY A 56 2.64 11.34 5.57
N LEU A 57 1.58 12.14 5.39
CA LEU A 57 0.49 12.30 6.36
C LEU A 57 -0.39 11.05 6.43
N GLU A 58 -0.70 10.44 5.29
CA GLU A 58 -1.45 9.18 5.21
C GLU A 58 -0.70 8.06 5.92
N ALA A 59 0.61 7.92 5.67
CA ALA A 59 1.45 6.97 6.38
C ALA A 59 1.44 7.22 7.89
N ALA A 60 1.59 8.47 8.34
CA ALA A 60 1.53 8.83 9.75
C ALA A 60 0.17 8.52 10.40
N TYR A 61 -0.93 8.78 9.69
CA TYR A 61 -2.27 8.42 10.13
C TYR A 61 -2.41 6.90 10.27
N LYS A 62 -1.94 6.14 9.27
CA LYS A 62 -1.97 4.67 9.30
C LYS A 62 -1.05 4.06 10.35
N THR A 63 0.07 4.71 10.69
CA THR A 63 0.87 4.33 11.85
C THR A 63 0.05 4.37 13.13
N LEU A 64 -0.80 5.39 13.33
CA LEU A 64 -1.68 5.46 14.50
C LEU A 64 -2.75 4.38 14.48
N ASP A 65 -3.39 4.13 13.31
CA ASP A 65 -4.40 3.07 13.17
C ASP A 65 -3.83 1.70 13.58
N VAL A 66 -2.61 1.37 13.10
CA VAL A 66 -1.90 0.11 13.39
C VAL A 66 -1.52 0.00 14.86
N LEU A 67 -0.97 1.07 15.45
CA LEU A 67 -0.59 1.08 16.88
C LEU A 67 -1.81 0.97 17.81
N GLN A 68 -2.97 1.43 17.37
CA GLN A 68 -4.22 1.29 18.11
C GLN A 68 -4.89 -0.08 17.93
N GLY A 69 -4.40 -0.91 17.00
CA GLY A 69 -5.04 -2.18 16.65
C GLY A 69 -6.44 -1.97 16.10
N THR A 70 -6.64 -0.91 15.32
CA THR A 70 -7.97 -0.57 14.78
C THR A 70 -8.47 -1.69 13.87
N ASN A 71 -9.69 -2.18 14.10
CA ASN A 71 -10.24 -3.27 13.30
C ASN A 71 -10.39 -2.83 11.83
N VAL A 72 -9.88 -3.65 10.92
CA VAL A 72 -10.00 -3.49 9.46
C VAL A 72 -11.45 -3.73 9.00
N GLY A 73 -12.23 -4.46 9.79
CA GLY A 73 -13.62 -4.82 9.57
C GLY A 73 -13.80 -6.14 8.82
N THR A 74 -15.03 -6.66 8.85
CA THR A 74 -15.39 -7.93 8.21
C THR A 74 -15.14 -7.91 6.71
N GLN A 75 -14.47 -8.94 6.20
CA GLN A 75 -14.23 -9.14 4.77
C GLN A 75 -14.76 -10.50 4.30
N SER A 76 -15.17 -10.56 3.03
CA SER A 76 -15.46 -11.83 2.36
C SER A 76 -14.15 -12.43 1.84
N PHE A 77 -13.93 -13.71 2.11
CA PHE A 77 -12.79 -14.49 1.64
C PHE A 77 -13.19 -15.48 0.54
N GLY A 78 -14.36 -15.26 -0.08
CA GLY A 78 -14.87 -16.03 -1.21
C GLY A 78 -15.81 -17.17 -0.83
N THR A 79 -16.39 -17.78 -1.85
CA THR A 79 -17.34 -18.89 -1.73
C THR A 79 -16.74 -20.14 -2.33
N MET A 80 -16.62 -21.19 -1.53
CA MET A 80 -16.26 -22.53 -2.01
C MET A 80 -17.53 -23.19 -2.58
N LYS A 81 -17.53 -23.51 -3.88
CA LYS A 81 -18.68 -24.07 -4.58
C LYS A 81 -18.44 -25.54 -4.94
N ALA A 82 -19.34 -26.41 -4.52
CA ALA A 82 -19.48 -27.78 -5.01
C ALA A 82 -20.54 -27.78 -6.12
N GLU A 83 -20.14 -28.12 -7.33
CA GLU A 83 -20.90 -27.87 -8.55
C GLU A 83 -21.82 -29.04 -8.95
N LEU A 84 -21.59 -30.25 -8.44
CA LEU A 84 -22.26 -31.47 -8.91
C LEU A 84 -23.39 -31.92 -8.00
N ILE A 85 -23.20 -31.86 -6.68
CA ILE A 85 -24.11 -32.48 -5.69
C ILE A 85 -25.57 -32.09 -5.88
N VAL A 86 -25.84 -30.80 -6.12
CA VAL A 86 -27.22 -30.29 -6.31
C VAL A 86 -27.88 -30.91 -7.54
N GLY A 87 -27.15 -31.07 -8.64
CA GLY A 87 -27.68 -31.71 -9.85
C GLY A 87 -28.04 -33.18 -9.61
N TYR A 88 -27.24 -33.89 -8.80
CA TYR A 88 -27.48 -35.28 -8.42
C TYR A 88 -28.62 -35.45 -7.39
N CYS A 89 -28.82 -34.48 -6.51
CA CYS A 89 -29.96 -34.42 -5.59
C CYS A 89 -31.27 -34.02 -6.28
N GLY A 90 -31.22 -33.41 -7.47
CA GLY A 90 -32.40 -33.01 -8.23
C GLY A 90 -33.18 -31.86 -7.60
N GLY A 91 -34.43 -31.68 -8.02
CA GLY A 91 -35.28 -30.55 -7.61
C GLY A 91 -36.48 -30.91 -6.71
N GLY A 92 -36.47 -32.09 -6.10
CA GLY A 92 -37.59 -32.60 -5.29
C GLY A 92 -37.11 -33.52 -4.17
N LEU A 93 -37.85 -34.61 -3.93
CA LEU A 93 -37.48 -35.60 -2.92
C LEU A 93 -36.16 -36.30 -3.30
N ILE A 94 -35.29 -36.52 -2.31
CA ILE A 94 -34.02 -37.23 -2.52
C ILE A 94 -34.27 -38.67 -2.99
N ARG A 95 -35.36 -39.32 -2.55
CA ARG A 95 -35.74 -40.65 -3.05
C ARG A 95 -35.91 -40.70 -4.58
N ASP A 96 -36.43 -39.64 -5.17
CA ASP A 96 -36.71 -39.53 -6.62
C ASP A 96 -35.54 -38.93 -7.41
N SER A 97 -34.46 -38.58 -6.72
CA SER A 97 -33.35 -37.85 -7.30
C SER A 97 -32.50 -38.72 -8.26
N PRO A 98 -31.75 -38.10 -9.19
CA PRO A 98 -30.82 -38.81 -10.06
C PRO A 98 -29.83 -39.73 -9.34
N ILE A 99 -29.33 -39.35 -8.16
CA ILE A 99 -28.37 -40.20 -7.42
C ILE A 99 -29.00 -41.53 -7.02
N VAL A 100 -30.27 -41.53 -6.57
CA VAL A 100 -30.95 -42.76 -6.16
C VAL A 100 -31.45 -43.52 -7.39
N GLN A 101 -32.19 -42.86 -8.28
CA GLN A 101 -32.92 -43.52 -9.35
C GLN A 101 -32.03 -43.92 -10.54
N LYS A 102 -31.05 -43.07 -10.90
CA LYS A 102 -30.22 -43.30 -12.10
C LYS A 102 -28.87 -43.93 -11.77
N VAL A 103 -28.22 -43.49 -10.70
CA VAL A 103 -26.89 -44.01 -10.33
C VAL A 103 -27.00 -45.32 -9.56
N LEU A 104 -27.87 -45.38 -8.56
CA LEU A 104 -28.07 -46.59 -7.74
C LEU A 104 -29.19 -47.51 -8.24
N ALA A 105 -29.84 -47.18 -9.36
CA ALA A 105 -30.96 -47.94 -9.91
C ALA A 105 -32.09 -48.22 -8.88
N GLY A 106 -32.31 -47.28 -7.96
CA GLY A 106 -33.32 -47.38 -6.89
C GLY A 106 -32.88 -48.19 -5.65
N ASP A 107 -31.69 -48.79 -5.66
CA ASP A 107 -31.16 -49.56 -4.53
C ASP A 107 -30.66 -48.64 -3.41
N THR A 108 -31.25 -48.79 -2.23
CA THR A 108 -30.88 -48.06 -1.00
C THR A 108 -30.34 -49.00 0.08
N THR A 109 -29.92 -50.20 -0.30
CA THR A 109 -29.32 -51.16 0.64
C THR A 109 -28.03 -50.58 1.24
N PRO A 110 -27.85 -50.62 2.57
CA PRO A 110 -26.64 -50.14 3.23
C PRO A 110 -25.36 -50.74 2.66
N THR A 111 -24.39 -49.89 2.38
CA THR A 111 -23.05 -50.28 1.92
C THR A 111 -21.99 -49.48 2.68
N ASN A 112 -20.76 -49.97 2.70
CA ASN A 112 -19.61 -49.19 3.19
C ASN A 112 -18.87 -48.47 2.05
N LYS A 113 -19.45 -48.42 0.84
CA LYS A 113 -18.80 -47.83 -0.32
C LYS A 113 -18.91 -46.31 -0.31
N THR A 114 -18.06 -45.66 -1.10
CA THR A 114 -18.13 -44.22 -1.35
C THR A 114 -18.39 -43.96 -2.82
N LEU A 115 -19.36 -43.10 -3.12
CA LEU A 115 -19.68 -42.64 -4.47
C LEU A 115 -19.00 -41.29 -4.72
N TYR A 116 -18.16 -41.25 -5.75
CA TYR A 116 -17.46 -40.04 -6.21
C TYR A 116 -18.16 -39.48 -7.45
N LEU A 117 -18.70 -38.26 -7.35
CA LEU A 117 -19.32 -37.54 -8.46
C LEU A 117 -18.22 -36.88 -9.30
N GLN A 118 -17.92 -37.42 -10.47
CA GLN A 118 -16.80 -36.94 -11.30
C GLN A 118 -17.22 -35.84 -12.27
N SER A 119 -18.43 -35.92 -12.81
CA SER A 119 -19.02 -34.92 -13.68
C SER A 119 -20.54 -34.97 -13.55
N ALA A 120 -21.29 -34.16 -14.32
CA ALA A 120 -22.76 -34.18 -14.30
C ALA A 120 -23.38 -35.54 -14.72
N THR A 121 -22.59 -36.42 -15.36
CA THR A 121 -23.07 -37.70 -15.89
C THR A 121 -22.18 -38.90 -15.56
N SER A 122 -21.04 -38.69 -14.89
CA SER A 122 -20.07 -39.74 -14.58
C SER A 122 -19.82 -39.85 -13.08
N THR A 123 -19.77 -41.07 -12.58
CA THR A 123 -19.50 -41.39 -11.18
C THR A 123 -18.49 -42.52 -11.07
N SER A 124 -17.78 -42.60 -9.94
CA SER A 124 -16.86 -43.69 -9.62
C SER A 124 -17.07 -44.18 -8.20
N PHE A 125 -16.67 -45.41 -7.91
CA PHE A 125 -16.61 -45.95 -6.55
C PHE A 125 -15.17 -46.08 -6.04
N GLU A 126 -14.18 -45.69 -6.84
CA GLU A 126 -12.76 -45.83 -6.47
C GLU A 126 -12.18 -44.50 -5.97
N LYS A 127 -12.32 -43.42 -6.77
CA LYS A 127 -11.77 -42.10 -6.47
C LYS A 127 -12.29 -40.99 -7.41
N CYS A 128 -11.97 -39.76 -7.07
CA CYS A 128 -12.00 -38.62 -8.00
C CYS A 128 -10.80 -38.70 -8.96
N ALA A 129 -11.02 -39.21 -10.18
CA ALA A 129 -9.92 -39.51 -11.12
C ALA A 129 -9.19 -38.26 -11.64
N ASP A 130 -9.92 -37.16 -11.85
CA ASP A 130 -9.38 -35.91 -12.41
C ASP A 130 -8.79 -34.96 -11.36
N VAL A 131 -8.72 -35.39 -10.10
CA VAL A 131 -8.19 -34.57 -9.00
C VAL A 131 -6.80 -35.05 -8.63
N GLU A 132 -5.80 -34.25 -8.98
CA GLU A 132 -4.38 -34.55 -8.75
C GLU A 132 -4.05 -34.69 -7.26
N MET A 133 -4.62 -33.83 -6.41
CA MET A 133 -4.36 -33.77 -4.97
C MET A 133 -5.31 -34.65 -4.13
N PHE A 134 -5.95 -35.66 -4.73
CA PHE A 134 -6.90 -36.52 -4.03
C PHE A 134 -6.22 -37.31 -2.89
N ASP A 135 -6.71 -37.14 -1.66
CA ASP A 135 -6.26 -37.89 -0.49
C ASP A 135 -7.28 -38.96 -0.07
N ALA A 136 -6.93 -40.22 -0.34
CA ALA A 136 -7.74 -41.38 0.00
C ALA A 136 -7.85 -41.61 1.52
N ASN A 137 -6.96 -41.03 2.35
CA ASN A 137 -7.09 -41.14 3.80
C ASN A 137 -8.22 -40.26 4.32
N ILE A 138 -8.47 -39.11 3.69
CA ILE A 138 -9.55 -38.19 4.06
C ILE A 138 -10.86 -38.63 3.41
N TYR A 139 -10.86 -38.86 2.10
CA TYR A 139 -12.07 -39.13 1.32
C TYR A 139 -12.35 -40.60 1.04
N GLY A 140 -11.57 -41.52 1.62
CA GLY A 140 -11.75 -42.96 1.45
C GLY A 140 -12.89 -43.54 2.29
N GLU A 141 -13.34 -44.71 1.84
CA GLU A 141 -14.50 -45.43 2.38
C GLU A 141 -14.45 -45.61 3.90
N ALA A 142 -13.32 -46.08 4.43
CA ALA A 142 -13.17 -46.32 5.86
C ALA A 142 -13.33 -45.04 6.68
N ASN A 143 -12.64 -43.96 6.29
CA ASN A 143 -12.68 -42.70 7.05
C ASN A 143 -14.07 -42.05 7.03
N LEU A 144 -14.72 -42.03 5.86
CA LEU A 144 -16.06 -41.43 5.73
C LEU A 144 -17.13 -42.25 6.47
N TYR A 145 -17.10 -43.58 6.34
CA TYR A 145 -18.03 -44.46 7.04
C TYR A 145 -17.87 -44.39 8.56
N TYR A 146 -16.66 -44.59 9.08
CA TYR A 146 -16.41 -44.54 10.53
C TYR A 146 -16.60 -43.13 11.08
N GLY A 147 -16.29 -42.09 10.31
CA GLY A 147 -16.56 -40.70 10.67
C GLY A 147 -18.06 -40.44 10.87
N PHE A 148 -18.91 -40.93 9.96
CA PHE A 148 -20.36 -40.81 10.10
C PHE A 148 -20.90 -41.60 11.30
N LEU A 149 -20.41 -42.82 11.53
CA LEU A 149 -20.81 -43.60 12.71
C LEU A 149 -20.39 -42.93 14.02
N ALA A 150 -19.17 -42.37 14.09
CA ALA A 150 -18.70 -41.63 15.25
C ALA A 150 -19.54 -40.38 15.51
N LEU A 151 -19.98 -39.70 14.44
CA LEU A 151 -20.90 -38.58 14.53
C LEU A 151 -22.24 -38.99 15.14
N ILE A 152 -22.85 -40.08 14.65
CA ILE A 152 -24.10 -40.62 15.23
C ILE A 152 -23.88 -40.95 16.71
N ALA A 153 -22.85 -41.73 17.04
CA ALA A 153 -22.60 -42.20 18.39
C ALA A 153 -22.42 -41.05 19.40
N SER A 154 -21.81 -39.95 18.98
CA SER A 154 -21.47 -38.83 19.86
C SER A 154 -22.51 -37.72 19.92
N SER A 155 -23.36 -37.55 18.90
CA SER A 155 -24.30 -36.42 18.84
C SER A 155 -25.76 -36.83 19.08
N SER A 156 -26.06 -38.13 19.02
CA SER A 156 -27.42 -38.67 19.16
C SER A 156 -28.10 -38.40 20.51
N TYR A 157 -27.36 -38.01 21.55
CA TYR A 157 -27.95 -37.63 22.84
C TYR A 157 -28.82 -36.37 22.74
N ASN A 158 -28.54 -35.51 21.75
CA ASN A 158 -29.31 -34.29 21.48
C ASN A 158 -29.91 -34.30 20.06
N LEU A 159 -29.16 -34.72 19.05
CA LEU A 159 -29.62 -34.84 17.67
C LEU A 159 -30.35 -36.18 17.47
N THR A 160 -31.50 -36.34 18.12
CA THR A 160 -32.21 -37.63 18.22
C THR A 160 -32.62 -38.21 16.86
N TRP A 161 -32.83 -37.36 15.84
CA TRP A 161 -33.14 -37.80 14.48
C TRP A 161 -32.03 -38.64 13.85
N LEU A 162 -30.76 -38.49 14.26
CA LEU A 162 -29.65 -39.31 13.77
C LEU A 162 -29.76 -40.78 14.21
N GLN A 163 -30.46 -41.08 15.31
CA GLN A 163 -30.60 -42.45 15.82
C GLN A 163 -31.44 -43.33 14.88
N ASP A 164 -32.42 -42.75 14.19
CA ASP A 164 -33.29 -43.45 13.24
C ASP A 164 -32.68 -43.49 11.83
N MET A 165 -31.53 -42.88 11.59
CA MET A 165 -30.87 -42.90 10.28
C MET A 165 -30.00 -44.17 10.11
N GLU A 166 -30.09 -44.75 8.93
CA GLU A 166 -29.28 -45.87 8.44
C GLU A 166 -28.40 -45.40 7.27
N PHE A 167 -27.09 -45.63 7.38
CA PHE A 167 -26.13 -45.20 6.37
C PHE A 167 -26.23 -46.06 5.10
N ILE A 168 -26.46 -45.42 3.95
CA ILE A 168 -26.46 -46.09 2.64
C ILE A 168 -25.06 -46.05 2.04
N MET A 169 -24.51 -44.84 1.89
CA MET A 169 -23.15 -44.59 1.41
C MET A 169 -22.75 -43.14 1.60
N ALA A 170 -21.44 -42.88 1.59
CA ALA A 170 -20.91 -41.53 1.49
C ALA A 170 -20.87 -41.09 0.02
N VAL A 171 -21.11 -39.81 -0.22
CA VAL A 171 -21.09 -39.18 -1.53
C VAL A 171 -20.10 -38.01 -1.46
N VAL A 172 -19.13 -38.02 -2.38
CA VAL A 172 -18.09 -37.02 -2.51
C VAL A 172 -18.28 -36.28 -3.83
N ASP A 173 -18.42 -34.97 -3.76
CA ASP A 173 -18.41 -34.12 -4.94
C ASP A 173 -16.95 -33.82 -5.34
N CYS A 174 -16.49 -34.34 -6.48
CA CYS A 174 -15.11 -34.17 -6.91
C CYS A 174 -14.75 -32.73 -7.33
N THR A 175 -15.73 -31.83 -7.42
CA THR A 175 -15.51 -30.39 -7.65
C THR A 175 -15.33 -29.59 -6.36
N SER A 176 -15.50 -30.22 -5.19
CA SER A 176 -15.38 -29.58 -3.88
C SER A 176 -14.00 -28.91 -3.69
N PRO A 177 -13.91 -27.59 -3.45
CA PRO A 177 -12.63 -26.88 -3.40
C PRO A 177 -11.61 -27.40 -2.36
N PRO A 178 -12.00 -27.82 -1.14
CA PRO A 178 -11.07 -28.48 -0.21
C PRO A 178 -10.35 -29.70 -0.82
N LEU A 179 -11.08 -30.50 -1.61
CA LEU A 179 -10.56 -31.68 -2.28
C LEU A 179 -9.67 -31.29 -3.47
N VAL A 180 -10.10 -30.34 -4.31
CA VAL A 180 -9.36 -29.89 -5.50
C VAL A 180 -8.04 -29.22 -5.13
N THR A 181 -8.04 -28.40 -4.07
CA THR A 181 -6.85 -27.68 -3.60
C THR A 181 -5.94 -28.51 -2.69
N GLY A 182 -6.39 -29.70 -2.28
CA GLY A 182 -5.69 -30.57 -1.33
C GLY A 182 -5.55 -29.94 0.05
N ASP A 183 -6.61 -29.32 0.57
CA ASP A 183 -6.64 -28.71 1.88
C ASP A 183 -6.87 -29.77 2.97
N PRO A 184 -5.87 -30.09 3.82
CA PRO A 184 -5.99 -31.17 4.80
C PRO A 184 -6.80 -30.75 6.04
N SER A 185 -7.17 -29.47 6.15
CA SER A 185 -7.91 -28.92 7.30
C SER A 185 -9.40 -28.79 7.05
N LEU A 186 -9.87 -29.02 5.81
CA LEU A 186 -11.27 -28.90 5.43
C LEU A 186 -11.76 -30.18 4.76
N MET A 187 -12.98 -30.59 5.08
CA MET A 187 -13.64 -31.70 4.40
C MET A 187 -15.12 -31.39 4.23
N ARG A 188 -15.68 -31.69 3.05
CA ARG A 188 -17.12 -31.64 2.82
C ARG A 188 -17.56 -32.96 2.23
N VAL A 189 -18.51 -33.62 2.90
CA VAL A 189 -19.04 -34.93 2.52
C VAL A 189 -20.55 -34.93 2.67
N TYR A 190 -21.22 -35.69 1.81
CA TYR A 190 -22.67 -35.85 1.83
C TYR A 190 -23.00 -37.32 2.09
N ASN A 191 -23.68 -37.61 3.20
CA ASN A 191 -24.02 -38.99 3.54
C ASN A 191 -25.44 -39.28 3.05
N LEU A 192 -25.57 -40.20 2.10
CA LEU A 192 -26.87 -40.71 1.68
C LEU A 192 -27.34 -41.70 2.75
N VAL A 193 -28.51 -41.44 3.32
CA VAL A 193 -29.08 -42.22 4.42
C VAL A 193 -30.57 -42.44 4.18
N ARG A 194 -31.15 -43.41 4.88
CA ARG A 194 -32.61 -43.60 4.96
C ARG A 194 -33.04 -43.79 6.39
N ARG A 195 -34.34 -43.66 6.68
CA ARG A 195 -34.83 -44.05 8.01
C ARG A 195 -34.87 -45.56 8.16
N LYS A 196 -34.55 -46.04 9.37
CA LYS A 196 -34.74 -47.44 9.76
C LYS A 196 -36.23 -47.77 9.85
N SER A 197 -37.02 -46.79 10.31
CA SER A 197 -38.49 -46.90 10.40
C SER A 197 -39.21 -46.89 9.06
N ASP A 198 -38.66 -46.19 8.05
CA ASP A 198 -39.21 -46.09 6.70
C ASP A 198 -38.07 -46.03 5.65
N PRO A 199 -37.72 -47.16 5.02
CA PRO A 199 -36.64 -47.21 4.02
C PRO A 199 -36.88 -46.39 2.75
N GLU A 200 -38.11 -45.95 2.48
CA GLU A 200 -38.43 -45.09 1.33
C GLU A 200 -38.16 -43.61 1.62
N ASP A 201 -38.07 -43.21 2.89
CA ASP A 201 -37.68 -41.86 3.27
C ASP A 201 -36.16 -41.73 3.29
N VAL A 202 -35.62 -41.27 2.16
CA VAL A 202 -34.19 -41.10 1.89
C VAL A 202 -33.78 -39.65 2.07
N HIS A 203 -32.62 -39.45 2.69
CA HIS A 203 -32.08 -38.15 3.08
C HIS A 203 -30.62 -37.99 2.64
N ILE A 204 -30.18 -36.75 2.50
CA ILE A 204 -28.77 -36.36 2.49
C ILE A 204 -28.45 -35.69 3.82
N VAL A 205 -27.54 -36.30 4.59
CA VAL A 205 -26.92 -35.67 5.76
C VAL A 205 -25.57 -35.12 5.34
N ALA A 206 -25.55 -33.82 5.08
CA ALA A 206 -24.34 -33.11 4.68
C ALA A 206 -23.50 -32.75 5.92
N ALA A 207 -22.20 -32.95 5.82
CA ALA A 207 -21.24 -32.57 6.85
C ALA A 207 -20.12 -31.71 6.25
N ALA A 208 -19.98 -30.50 6.77
CA ALA A 208 -18.85 -29.60 6.50
C ALA A 208 -17.95 -29.56 7.73
N LEU A 209 -16.72 -30.04 7.60
CA LEU A 209 -15.74 -30.15 8.68
C LEU A 209 -14.58 -29.20 8.50
N SER A 210 -14.18 -28.54 9.58
CA SER A 210 -12.99 -27.71 9.65
C SER A 210 -12.16 -28.05 10.89
N VAL A 211 -10.87 -28.33 10.68
CA VAL A 211 -9.87 -28.40 11.76
C VAL A 211 -9.32 -27.01 12.00
N GLN A 212 -9.67 -26.41 13.13
CA GLN A 212 -9.45 -25.00 13.38
C GLN A 212 -9.17 -24.70 14.86
N ASP A 213 -8.77 -23.47 15.18
CA ASP A 213 -8.44 -23.07 16.53
C ASP A 213 -9.69 -22.96 17.40
N TYR A 214 -9.58 -23.39 18.66
CA TYR A 214 -10.57 -23.09 19.69
C TYR A 214 -9.94 -22.41 20.91
N ARG A 215 -10.78 -21.68 21.65
CA ARG A 215 -10.47 -21.05 22.94
C ARG A 215 -11.64 -21.24 23.90
N ILE A 216 -11.35 -21.57 25.15
CA ILE A 216 -12.29 -21.58 26.27
C ILE A 216 -11.73 -20.61 27.32
N PRO A 217 -12.14 -19.33 27.28
CA PRO A 217 -11.57 -18.27 28.11
C PRO A 217 -11.65 -18.58 29.61
N GLU A 218 -12.76 -19.15 30.08
CA GLU A 218 -13.04 -19.46 31.48
C GLU A 218 -12.03 -20.47 32.06
N GLN A 219 -11.41 -21.28 31.20
CA GLN A 219 -10.45 -22.30 31.56
C GLN A 219 -9.02 -21.95 31.13
N SER A 220 -8.81 -20.78 30.51
CA SER A 220 -7.53 -20.43 29.85
C SER A 220 -7.02 -21.53 28.90
N ARG A 221 -7.95 -22.27 28.28
CA ARG A 221 -7.65 -23.42 27.42
C ARG A 221 -7.74 -23.02 25.96
N ARG A 222 -6.76 -23.47 25.16
CA ARG A 222 -6.67 -23.24 23.72
C ARG A 222 -6.07 -24.45 23.04
N GLY A 223 -6.44 -24.70 21.79
CA GLY A 223 -5.91 -25.79 21.00
C GLY A 223 -6.57 -25.90 19.64
N SER A 224 -6.41 -27.03 18.98
CA SER A 224 -7.13 -27.37 17.76
C SER A 224 -8.44 -28.07 18.09
N ALA A 225 -9.45 -27.88 17.25
CA ALA A 225 -10.69 -28.61 17.32
C ALA A 225 -11.18 -28.95 15.91
N VAL A 226 -11.91 -30.07 15.80
CA VAL A 226 -12.69 -30.38 14.59
C VAL A 226 -14.09 -29.85 14.81
N LEU A 227 -14.48 -28.85 14.02
CA LEU A 227 -15.86 -28.38 13.95
C LEU A 227 -16.56 -29.03 12.77
N ALA A 228 -17.64 -29.77 13.04
CA ALA A 228 -18.57 -30.28 12.04
C ALA A 228 -19.86 -29.46 12.08
N THR A 229 -20.24 -28.90 10.93
CA THR A 229 -21.58 -28.36 10.69
C THR A 229 -22.38 -29.37 9.89
N LEU A 230 -23.56 -29.71 10.38
CA LEU A 230 -24.41 -30.77 9.86
C LEU A 230 -25.75 -30.20 9.47
N PHE A 231 -26.33 -30.68 8.38
CA PHE A 231 -27.73 -30.44 8.08
C PHE A 231 -28.32 -31.60 7.31
N ASN A 232 -29.64 -31.73 7.39
CA ASN A 232 -30.38 -32.82 6.80
C ASN A 232 -31.32 -32.32 5.70
N VAL A 233 -31.39 -33.03 4.58
CA VAL A 233 -32.26 -32.71 3.45
C VAL A 233 -32.91 -33.97 2.92
N ASN A 234 -34.24 -34.04 2.93
CA ASN A 234 -35.02 -35.02 2.17
C ASN A 234 -35.79 -34.44 0.98
N ASP A 235 -36.05 -33.13 0.97
CA ASP A 235 -36.71 -32.42 -0.11
C ASP A 235 -35.94 -31.14 -0.48
N MET A 236 -35.49 -31.07 -1.73
CA MET A 236 -34.76 -29.91 -2.27
C MET A 236 -35.65 -28.66 -2.44
N ARG A 237 -36.97 -28.80 -2.28
CA ARG A 237 -37.94 -27.70 -2.34
C ARG A 237 -38.20 -27.05 -0.97
N ALA A 238 -37.58 -27.56 0.09
CA ALA A 238 -37.73 -26.98 1.42
C ALA A 238 -37.29 -25.50 1.43
N THR A 239 -37.98 -24.69 2.24
CA THR A 239 -37.72 -23.25 2.39
C THR A 239 -36.95 -22.92 3.67
N SER A 240 -36.53 -23.95 4.40
CA SER A 240 -35.75 -23.84 5.62
C SER A 240 -34.77 -24.99 5.75
N VAL A 241 -33.57 -24.72 6.24
CA VAL A 241 -32.51 -25.69 6.53
C VAL A 241 -32.04 -25.48 7.96
N GLU A 242 -32.27 -26.47 8.80
CA GLU A 242 -31.70 -26.49 10.15
C GLU A 242 -30.26 -27.00 10.10
N GLN A 243 -29.35 -26.25 10.72
CA GLN A 243 -27.95 -26.63 10.85
C GLN A 243 -27.56 -26.87 12.31
N TYR A 244 -26.79 -27.92 12.55
CA TYR A 244 -26.32 -28.35 13.86
C TYR A 244 -24.79 -28.32 13.92
N PHE A 245 -24.25 -28.03 15.09
CA PHE A 245 -22.81 -27.89 15.29
C PHE A 245 -22.29 -28.94 16.26
N VAL A 246 -21.22 -29.62 15.88
CA VAL A 246 -20.54 -30.61 16.72
C VAL A 246 -19.06 -30.28 16.75
N LEU A 247 -18.50 -30.13 17.95
CA LEU A 247 -17.11 -29.73 18.14
C LEU A 247 -16.35 -30.82 18.90
N GLY A 248 -15.25 -31.29 18.32
CA GLY A 248 -14.26 -32.15 18.96
C GLY A 248 -13.08 -31.36 19.45
N LEU A 249 -13.06 -31.05 20.75
CA LEU A 249 -11.97 -30.33 21.38
C LEU A 249 -10.70 -31.20 21.40
N ASP A 250 -9.55 -30.59 21.14
CA ASP A 250 -8.22 -31.24 21.02
C ASP A 250 -8.09 -32.28 19.90
N SER A 251 -9.10 -32.40 19.03
CA SER A 251 -8.95 -33.06 17.73
C SER A 251 -8.08 -32.19 16.81
N PRO A 252 -7.30 -32.78 15.89
CA PRO A 252 -7.29 -34.19 15.51
C PRO A 252 -6.21 -35.03 16.22
N TYR A 253 -5.51 -34.49 17.20
CA TYR A 253 -4.32 -35.13 17.81
C TYR A 253 -4.60 -35.83 19.14
N THR A 254 -5.86 -36.18 19.38
CA THR A 254 -6.33 -36.93 20.55
C THR A 254 -6.88 -38.28 20.09
N SER A 255 -6.56 -39.36 20.80
CA SER A 255 -6.94 -40.74 20.40
C SER A 255 -8.41 -41.09 20.60
N ALA A 256 -9.12 -40.35 21.45
CA ALA A 256 -10.54 -40.51 21.70
C ALA A 256 -11.17 -39.13 21.97
N PRO A 257 -11.30 -38.28 20.94
CA PRO A 257 -11.86 -36.95 21.13
C PRO A 257 -13.34 -37.06 21.48
N VAL A 258 -13.75 -36.40 22.55
CA VAL A 258 -15.17 -36.27 22.88
C VAL A 258 -15.74 -35.17 21.99
N LEU A 259 -16.70 -35.55 21.16
CA LEU A 259 -17.48 -34.64 20.34
C LEU A 259 -18.68 -34.16 21.18
N TYR A 260 -18.86 -32.85 21.28
CA TYR A 260 -20.00 -32.24 21.96
C TYR A 260 -20.88 -31.52 20.95
N VAL A 261 -22.19 -31.54 21.17
CA VAL A 261 -23.14 -30.72 20.40
C VAL A 261 -23.10 -29.28 20.95
N PHE A 262 -23.09 -28.31 20.04
CA PHE A 262 -23.04 -26.89 20.36
C PHE A 262 -24.18 -26.12 19.67
N THR A 263 -24.54 -25.00 20.29
CA THR A 263 -25.38 -23.95 19.70
C THR A 263 -24.50 -22.77 19.32
N LEU A 264 -24.76 -22.18 18.15
CA LEU A 264 -24.07 -20.97 17.69
C LEU A 264 -24.81 -19.73 18.21
N GLU A 265 -24.17 -18.95 19.09
CA GLU A 265 -24.74 -17.72 19.63
C GLU A 265 -24.50 -16.51 18.72
N GLY A 266 -23.33 -16.47 18.06
CA GLY A 266 -22.97 -15.37 17.19
C GLY A 266 -21.51 -15.38 16.75
N VAL A 267 -21.04 -14.22 16.32
CA VAL A 267 -19.66 -13.96 15.93
C VAL A 267 -19.09 -12.85 16.80
N SER A 268 -17.93 -13.08 17.39
CA SER A 268 -17.21 -12.07 18.19
C SER A 268 -16.64 -10.96 17.31
N ALA A 269 -16.28 -9.83 17.92
CA ALA A 269 -15.69 -8.67 17.22
C ALA A 269 -14.34 -8.97 16.53
N ASP A 270 -13.63 -10.00 16.99
CA ASP A 270 -12.37 -10.50 16.43
C ASP A 270 -12.57 -11.75 15.54
N GLY A 271 -13.81 -12.07 15.14
CA GLY A 271 -14.08 -13.04 14.08
C GLY A 271 -14.11 -14.51 14.53
N TYR A 272 -14.36 -14.79 15.81
CA TYR A 272 -14.63 -16.14 16.29
C TYR A 272 -16.13 -16.43 16.30
N TRP A 273 -16.49 -17.66 15.95
CA TRP A 273 -17.80 -18.19 16.32
C TRP A 273 -17.87 -18.41 17.82
N GLU A 274 -18.91 -17.85 18.44
CA GLU A 274 -19.22 -18.04 19.85
C GLU A 274 -20.24 -19.18 19.98
N MET A 275 -19.81 -20.24 20.67
CA MET A 275 -20.50 -21.52 20.73
C MET A 275 -20.75 -21.91 22.19
N VAL A 276 -21.95 -22.44 22.47
CA VAL A 276 -22.32 -22.95 23.80
C VAL A 276 -22.71 -24.43 23.73
N SER A 277 -22.04 -25.27 24.53
CA SER A 277 -22.25 -26.71 24.50
C SER A 277 -23.60 -27.10 25.09
N ILE A 278 -24.21 -28.13 24.53
CA ILE A 278 -25.36 -28.81 25.12
C ILE A 278 -24.83 -30.00 25.94
N PRO A 279 -24.96 -30.01 27.28
CA PRO A 279 -24.48 -31.09 28.13
C PRO A 279 -25.24 -32.40 27.87
N HIS A 280 -24.59 -33.57 28.07
CA HIS A 280 -25.29 -34.86 28.01
C HIS A 280 -26.22 -35.01 29.21
N ASN A 281 -25.74 -34.56 30.36
CA ASN A 281 -26.53 -34.46 31.58
C ASN A 281 -26.35 -33.07 32.21
N ALA A 282 -27.39 -32.25 32.12
CA ALA A 282 -27.39 -30.87 32.64
C ALA A 282 -27.11 -30.75 34.16
N SER A 283 -27.24 -31.84 34.92
CA SER A 283 -26.97 -31.86 36.36
C SER A 283 -25.51 -32.16 36.72
N VAL A 284 -24.71 -32.64 35.77
CA VAL A 284 -23.35 -33.16 36.01
C VAL A 284 -22.34 -32.48 35.11
N ASP A 285 -22.65 -32.34 33.83
CA ASP A 285 -21.72 -31.81 32.84
C ASP A 285 -21.73 -30.28 32.85
N PRO A 286 -20.56 -29.63 32.90
CA PRO A 286 -20.47 -28.19 32.80
C PRO A 286 -20.84 -27.72 31.39
N ILE A 287 -21.50 -26.56 31.32
CA ILE A 287 -21.69 -25.84 30.05
C ILE A 287 -20.34 -25.24 29.65
N ILE A 288 -19.91 -25.54 28.42
CA ILE A 288 -18.67 -25.05 27.82
C ILE A 288 -19.00 -23.89 26.89
N HIS A 289 -18.39 -22.73 27.14
CA HIS A 289 -18.38 -21.59 26.25
C HIS A 289 -17.10 -21.64 25.41
N ALA A 290 -17.23 -22.03 24.14
CA ALA A 290 -16.11 -22.16 23.23
C ALA A 290 -16.15 -21.06 22.17
N ARG A 291 -14.99 -20.49 21.87
CA ARG A 291 -14.75 -19.64 20.70
C ARG A 291 -13.96 -20.41 19.68
N THR A 292 -14.39 -20.44 18.43
CA THR A 292 -13.71 -21.20 17.37
C THR A 292 -13.60 -20.39 16.08
N ALA A 293 -12.46 -20.47 15.42
CA ALA A 293 -12.23 -19.81 14.14
C ALA A 293 -11.11 -20.51 13.37
N ARG A 294 -11.22 -20.50 12.05
CA ARG A 294 -10.13 -20.91 11.17
C ARG A 294 -9.14 -19.77 11.06
N ARG A 295 -8.07 -19.83 11.84
CA ARG A 295 -7.04 -18.80 11.85
C ARG A 295 -6.06 -19.02 10.71
N ARG A 296 -5.70 -17.93 10.03
CA ARG A 296 -4.74 -17.93 8.93
C ARG A 296 -3.83 -16.72 9.01
N GLY A 297 -2.69 -16.80 8.33
CA GLY A 297 -1.74 -15.71 8.21
C GLY A 297 -0.42 -16.04 8.91
N PHE A 298 0.32 -14.99 9.21
CA PHE A 298 1.71 -15.09 9.62
C PHE A 298 2.08 -14.02 10.65
N TYR A 299 3.12 -14.29 11.42
CA TYR A 299 3.65 -13.36 12.42
C TYR A 299 5.18 -13.44 12.52
N LEU A 300 5.79 -12.40 13.06
CA LEU A 300 7.19 -12.36 13.44
C LEU A 300 7.29 -12.38 14.96
N HIS A 301 8.13 -13.26 15.51
CA HIS A 301 8.32 -13.57 16.94
C HIS A 301 7.07 -14.07 17.68
N ALA A 302 6.01 -13.27 17.74
CA ALA A 302 4.74 -13.63 18.39
C ALA A 302 3.53 -12.97 17.70
N GLU A 303 2.38 -13.64 17.80
CA GLU A 303 1.09 -13.14 17.27
C GLU A 303 0.66 -11.77 17.85
N SER A 304 1.19 -11.39 19.01
CA SER A 304 0.90 -10.14 19.70
C SER A 304 1.89 -9.02 19.40
N GLU A 305 2.95 -9.28 18.64
CA GLU A 305 4.02 -8.30 18.37
C GLU A 305 3.91 -7.72 16.97
N GLN A 306 4.11 -8.56 15.95
CA GLN A 306 4.02 -8.21 14.53
C GLN A 306 3.32 -9.35 13.81
N ALA A 307 2.08 -9.13 13.38
CA ALA A 307 1.25 -10.19 12.86
C ALA A 307 0.29 -9.66 11.80
N ASN A 308 0.08 -10.44 10.76
CA ASN A 308 -0.98 -10.27 9.79
C ASN A 308 -1.76 -11.58 9.76
N MET A 309 -2.84 -11.60 10.53
CA MET A 309 -3.66 -12.78 10.74
C MET A 309 -5.09 -12.48 10.32
N ARG A 310 -5.89 -13.52 10.25
CA ARG A 310 -7.33 -13.41 10.07
C ARG A 310 -8.02 -14.58 10.74
N ASN A 311 -9.14 -14.30 11.36
CA ASN A 311 -10.01 -15.32 11.93
C ASN A 311 -11.19 -15.49 10.98
N LEU A 312 -11.28 -16.68 10.38
CA LEU A 312 -12.29 -16.99 9.37
C LEU A 312 -13.41 -17.84 9.98
N TYR A 313 -14.63 -17.54 9.54
CA TYR A 313 -15.84 -18.28 9.82
C TYR A 313 -16.70 -18.34 8.55
N TRP A 314 -17.68 -19.24 8.48
CA TRP A 314 -18.56 -19.33 7.31
C TRP A 314 -19.99 -18.88 7.62
N THR A 315 -20.77 -18.57 6.59
CA THR A 315 -22.20 -18.28 6.76
C THR A 315 -23.01 -19.56 6.89
N VAL A 316 -24.00 -19.53 7.77
CA VAL A 316 -24.98 -20.60 7.96
C VAL A 316 -26.16 -20.33 7.03
N GLU A 317 -26.28 -21.10 5.94
CA GLU A 317 -27.42 -21.03 5.00
C GLU A 317 -28.68 -21.63 5.63
N LYS A 318 -29.77 -20.87 5.66
CA LYS A 318 -30.99 -21.22 6.40
C LYS A 318 -32.21 -21.42 5.52
N ASP A 319 -32.18 -20.99 4.26
CA ASP A 319 -33.40 -20.87 3.45
C ASP A 319 -33.43 -21.82 2.25
N SER A 320 -32.26 -22.24 1.75
CA SER A 320 -32.18 -23.06 0.53
C SER A 320 -31.32 -24.32 0.71
N PRO A 321 -31.91 -25.53 0.63
CA PRO A 321 -31.16 -26.78 0.60
C PRO A 321 -30.13 -26.83 -0.54
N ALA A 322 -30.48 -26.31 -1.70
CA ALA A 322 -29.58 -26.25 -2.85
C ALA A 322 -28.34 -25.41 -2.53
N ARG A 323 -28.52 -24.20 -1.99
CA ARG A 323 -27.38 -23.34 -1.60
C ARG A 323 -26.60 -23.95 -0.43
N ALA A 324 -27.27 -24.54 0.56
CA ALA A 324 -26.60 -25.18 1.68
C ALA A 324 -25.73 -26.37 1.25
N LEU A 325 -26.13 -27.10 0.20
CA LEU A 325 -25.35 -28.19 -0.40
C LEU A 325 -24.22 -27.70 -1.30
N SER A 326 -24.44 -26.68 -2.14
CA SER A 326 -23.43 -26.24 -3.10
C SER A 326 -22.46 -25.18 -2.57
N GLU A 327 -22.93 -24.22 -1.76
CA GLU A 327 -22.16 -23.03 -1.38
C GLU A 327 -21.59 -23.18 0.03
N TRP A 328 -20.34 -22.75 0.22
CA TRP A 328 -19.70 -22.64 1.53
C TRP A 328 -18.92 -21.32 1.55
N GLU A 329 -19.61 -20.27 1.97
CA GLU A 329 -19.13 -18.88 1.91
C GLU A 329 -18.39 -18.49 3.18
N TRP A 330 -17.17 -17.96 3.02
CA TRP A 330 -16.27 -17.64 4.11
C TRP A 330 -16.15 -16.12 4.29
N TYR A 331 -16.28 -15.69 5.54
CA TYR A 331 -16.02 -14.34 6.01
C TYR A 331 -14.90 -14.38 7.05
N GLY A 332 -14.38 -13.21 7.41
CA GLY A 332 -13.47 -13.12 8.53
C GLY A 332 -13.08 -11.72 8.90
N GLU A 333 -12.44 -11.62 10.06
CA GLU A 333 -11.88 -10.39 10.60
C GLU A 333 -10.36 -10.43 10.44
N PRO A 334 -9.77 -9.51 9.64
CA PRO A 334 -8.34 -9.31 9.61
C PRO A 334 -7.83 -8.70 10.92
N ILE A 335 -6.72 -9.24 11.42
CA ILE A 335 -6.06 -8.83 12.65
C ILE A 335 -4.62 -8.48 12.30
N ILE A 336 -4.33 -7.19 12.22
CA ILE A 336 -3.02 -6.66 11.87
C ILE A 336 -2.42 -5.97 13.10
N PHE A 337 -1.25 -6.43 13.53
CA PHE A 337 -0.48 -5.87 14.62
C PHE A 337 0.93 -5.54 14.12
N ASP A 338 1.45 -4.39 14.52
CA ASP A 338 2.86 -4.05 14.40
C ASP A 338 3.24 -3.12 15.55
N SER A 339 3.82 -3.70 16.60
CA SER A 339 4.29 -2.97 17.79
C SER A 339 5.43 -2.00 17.48
N TRP A 340 6.09 -2.16 16.33
CA TRP A 340 7.17 -1.31 15.85
C TRP A 340 6.70 -0.27 14.84
N ALA A 341 5.41 -0.23 14.48
CA ALA A 341 4.88 0.70 13.48
C ALA A 341 5.20 2.17 13.76
N TRP A 342 5.43 2.55 15.03
CA TRP A 342 5.81 3.90 15.45
C TRP A 342 7.06 4.42 14.74
N VAL A 343 7.97 3.55 14.27
CA VAL A 343 9.17 3.98 13.53
C VAL A 343 8.81 4.73 12.24
N HIS A 344 7.63 4.46 11.68
CA HIS A 344 7.11 5.12 10.48
C HIS A 344 6.58 6.54 10.76
N GLY A 345 6.49 6.93 12.04
CA GLY A 345 6.21 8.31 12.45
C GLY A 345 7.22 9.33 11.93
N ILE A 346 8.38 8.90 11.43
CA ILE A 346 9.33 9.76 10.69
C ILE A 346 8.68 10.45 9.49
N HIS A 347 7.68 9.83 8.84
CA HIS A 347 6.98 10.41 7.70
C HIS A 347 6.16 11.65 8.06
N LEU A 348 5.67 11.74 9.30
CA LEU A 348 5.02 12.96 9.80
C LEU A 348 5.99 14.14 9.81
N LEU A 349 7.23 13.91 10.24
CA LEU A 349 8.28 14.94 10.22
C LEU A 349 8.63 15.35 8.79
N PHE A 350 8.70 14.39 7.86
CA PHE A 350 8.98 14.67 6.45
C PHE A 350 7.86 15.48 5.79
N ALA A 351 6.60 15.11 6.06
CA ALA A 351 5.43 15.82 5.58
C ALA A 351 5.37 17.23 6.14
N TRP A 352 5.54 17.41 7.45
CA TRP A 352 5.52 18.73 8.09
C TRP A 352 6.59 19.68 7.52
N GLN A 353 7.82 19.21 7.34
CA GLN A 353 8.89 19.99 6.72
C GLN A 353 8.54 20.41 5.28
N THR A 354 7.87 19.52 4.54
CA THR A 354 7.46 19.79 3.16
C THR A 354 6.32 20.81 3.11
N ILE A 355 5.31 20.68 3.98
CA ILE A 355 4.21 21.64 4.12
C ILE A 355 4.73 23.02 4.50
N PHE A 356 5.66 23.10 5.46
CA PHE A 356 6.28 24.36 5.85
C PHE A 356 6.99 25.02 4.65
N SER A 357 7.74 24.23 3.88
CA SER A 357 8.42 24.70 2.67
C SER A 357 7.45 25.20 1.60
N LEU A 358 6.35 24.48 1.39
CA LEU A 358 5.28 24.89 0.49
C LEU A 358 4.63 26.19 0.97
N GLY A 359 4.41 26.36 2.28
CA GLY A 359 3.91 27.61 2.86
C GLY A 359 4.83 28.80 2.59
N VAL A 360 6.15 28.62 2.75
CA VAL A 360 7.15 29.65 2.39
C VAL A 360 7.06 29.99 0.90
N LEU A 361 7.00 28.98 0.02
CA LEU A 361 6.83 29.19 -1.41
C LEU A 361 5.54 29.96 -1.72
N SER A 362 4.42 29.58 -1.13
CA SER A 362 3.11 30.23 -1.33
C SER A 362 3.15 31.70 -0.93
N ILE A 363 3.80 32.06 0.18
CA ILE A 363 3.99 33.46 0.61
C ILE A 363 4.76 34.25 -0.45
N VAL A 364 5.88 33.70 -0.94
CA VAL A 364 6.71 34.35 -1.96
C VAL A 364 5.98 34.51 -3.30
N VAL A 365 5.24 33.48 -3.73
CA VAL A 365 4.41 33.50 -4.94
C VAL A 365 3.31 34.55 -4.82
N PHE A 366 2.56 34.53 -3.71
CA PHE A 366 1.47 35.48 -3.45
C PHE A 366 1.98 36.93 -3.49
N ARG A 367 3.14 37.21 -2.91
CA ARG A 367 3.71 38.55 -2.94
C ARG A 367 4.14 39.00 -4.33
N ASN A 368 4.77 38.12 -5.10
CA ASN A 368 5.13 38.44 -6.48
C ASN A 368 3.87 38.71 -7.34
N LEU A 369 2.82 37.91 -7.17
CA LEU A 369 1.52 38.12 -7.83
C LEU A 369 0.88 39.44 -7.43
N SER A 370 0.95 39.81 -6.15
CA SER A 370 0.44 41.10 -5.63
C SER A 370 1.14 42.31 -6.27
N VAL A 371 2.39 42.14 -6.74
CA VAL A 371 3.18 43.17 -7.45
C VAL A 371 3.06 43.00 -8.98
N GLY A 372 2.16 42.13 -9.45
CA GLY A 372 1.89 41.90 -10.89
C GLY A 372 2.92 41.03 -11.62
N LYS A 373 3.78 40.30 -10.88
CA LYS A 373 4.80 39.39 -11.43
C LYS A 373 4.35 37.94 -11.27
N ILE A 374 4.24 37.21 -12.38
CA ILE A 374 3.98 35.76 -12.36
C ILE A 374 5.31 35.04 -12.19
N TRP A 375 5.50 34.41 -11.03
CA TRP A 375 6.68 33.60 -10.72
C TRP A 375 6.28 32.47 -9.78
N VAL A 376 6.77 31.26 -10.07
CA VAL A 376 6.62 30.06 -9.24
C VAL A 376 7.99 29.38 -9.17
N GLY A 377 8.55 29.32 -7.96
CA GLY A 377 9.81 28.64 -7.69
C GLY A 377 9.68 27.12 -7.65
N ASP A 378 10.80 26.43 -7.50
CA ASP A 378 10.82 24.99 -7.35
C ASP A 378 10.37 24.54 -5.94
N ALA A 379 9.30 23.76 -5.84
CA ALA A 379 8.79 23.28 -4.56
C ALA A 379 9.79 22.40 -3.80
N PHE A 380 10.74 21.77 -4.49
CA PHE A 380 11.80 20.95 -3.88
C PHE A 380 13.07 21.74 -3.57
N ALA A 381 13.11 23.05 -3.86
CA ALA A 381 14.29 23.90 -3.59
C ALA A 381 14.76 23.85 -2.14
N SER A 382 13.84 23.80 -1.18
CA SER A 382 14.16 23.74 0.26
C SER A 382 14.69 22.37 0.70
N VAL A 383 14.40 21.30 -0.05
CA VAL A 383 14.87 19.94 0.21
C VAL A 383 16.23 19.78 -0.45
N SER A 384 17.31 20.01 0.30
CA SER A 384 18.65 19.75 -0.27
C SER A 384 18.89 18.26 -0.44
N ASN A 385 19.83 17.89 -1.33
CA ASN A 385 20.31 16.52 -1.46
C ASN A 385 20.73 15.90 -0.11
N GLY A 386 21.35 16.69 0.77
CA GLY A 386 21.71 16.24 2.11
C GLY A 386 20.49 15.86 2.95
N THR A 387 19.43 16.69 2.95
CA THR A 387 18.19 16.39 3.67
C THR A 387 17.52 15.14 3.10
N LEU A 388 17.43 15.04 1.78
CA LEU A 388 16.85 13.89 1.09
C LEU A 388 17.60 12.59 1.42
N MET A 389 18.94 12.62 1.39
CA MET A 389 19.78 11.47 1.76
C MET A 389 19.60 11.07 3.23
N THR A 390 19.49 12.03 4.15
CA THR A 390 19.16 11.76 5.55
C THR A 390 17.79 11.10 5.68
N ARG A 391 16.78 11.53 4.91
CA ARG A 391 15.46 10.88 4.89
C ARG A 391 15.56 9.42 4.44
N GLY A 392 16.28 9.13 3.36
CA GLY A 392 16.53 7.76 2.92
C GLY A 392 17.26 6.90 3.97
N LEU A 393 18.28 7.44 4.64
CA LEU A 393 18.97 6.75 5.73
C LEU A 393 18.05 6.45 6.92
N LEU A 394 17.17 7.39 7.27
CA LEU A 394 16.19 7.21 8.34
C LEU A 394 15.15 6.14 7.98
N VAL A 395 14.72 6.04 6.72
CA VAL A 395 13.83 4.97 6.26
C VAL A 395 14.54 3.61 6.27
N MET A 396 15.82 3.54 5.87
CA MET A 396 16.58 2.29 6.01
C MET A 396 16.75 1.88 7.48
N ALA A 397 16.97 2.84 8.37
CA ALA A 397 17.03 2.58 9.81
C ALA A 397 15.67 2.14 10.35
N SER A 398 14.55 2.71 9.89
CA SER A 398 13.22 2.29 10.31
C SER A 398 12.91 0.86 9.86
N TRP A 399 13.28 0.49 8.63
CA TRP A 399 13.18 -0.91 8.17
C TRP A 399 14.01 -1.86 9.03
N TYR A 400 15.24 -1.49 9.39
CA TYR A 400 16.07 -2.33 10.25
C TYR A 400 15.45 -2.53 11.64
N VAL A 401 14.93 -1.46 12.26
CA VAL A 401 14.29 -1.52 13.58
C VAL A 401 12.98 -2.30 13.55
N ASN A 402 12.21 -2.18 12.46
CA ASN A 402 10.97 -2.93 12.24
C ASN A 402 11.22 -4.33 11.61
N GLU A 403 12.46 -4.83 11.65
CA GLU A 403 12.86 -6.15 11.11
C GLU A 403 12.37 -6.42 9.67
N TYR A 404 12.28 -5.37 8.86
CA TYR A 404 11.75 -5.37 7.49
C TYR A 404 10.28 -5.81 7.36
N TRP A 405 9.52 -5.91 8.45
CA TRP A 405 8.14 -6.39 8.49
C TRP A 405 7.25 -5.70 7.46
N THR A 406 7.18 -4.37 7.47
CA THR A 406 6.33 -3.60 6.54
C THR A 406 6.65 -3.88 5.07
N LEU A 407 7.92 -4.16 4.75
CA LEU A 407 8.34 -4.49 3.39
C LEU A 407 7.96 -5.92 3.02
N VAL A 408 8.21 -6.87 3.92
CA VAL A 408 7.86 -8.29 3.76
C VAL A 408 6.34 -8.44 3.62
N GLU A 409 5.57 -7.83 4.51
CA GLU A 409 4.10 -7.84 4.50
C GLU A 409 3.56 -7.28 3.18
N PHE A 410 4.10 -6.14 2.72
CA PHE A 410 3.74 -5.57 1.41
C PHE A 410 4.08 -6.50 0.25
N CYS A 411 5.24 -7.15 0.28
CA CYS A 411 5.64 -8.10 -0.76
C CYS A 411 4.76 -9.36 -0.75
N ILE A 412 4.46 -9.93 0.41
CA ILE A 412 3.59 -11.11 0.56
C ILE A 412 2.17 -10.80 0.07
N SER A 413 1.62 -9.64 0.42
CA SER A 413 0.30 -9.21 -0.08
C SER A 413 0.27 -9.12 -1.61
N ASN A 414 1.27 -8.46 -2.22
CA ASN A 414 1.36 -8.41 -3.69
C ASN A 414 1.57 -9.79 -4.32
N ALA A 415 2.34 -10.67 -3.67
CA ALA A 415 2.60 -12.01 -4.16
C ALA A 415 1.33 -12.85 -4.20
N ASN A 416 0.52 -12.75 -3.15
CA ASN A 416 -0.77 -13.42 -3.04
C ASN A 416 -1.83 -12.87 -4.03
N ASP A 417 -1.83 -11.56 -4.30
CA ASP A 417 -2.63 -10.97 -5.40
C ASP A 417 -2.21 -11.48 -6.78
N ILE A 418 -0.92 -11.77 -6.97
CA ILE A 418 -0.38 -12.28 -8.24
C ILE A 418 -0.69 -13.76 -8.41
N SER A 419 -0.49 -14.57 -7.36
CA SER A 419 -0.71 -16.02 -7.38
C SER A 419 -2.19 -16.40 -7.31
N GLY A 420 -3.04 -15.54 -6.74
CA GLY A 420 -4.44 -15.83 -6.45
C GLY A 420 -4.64 -16.81 -5.30
N THR A 421 -3.63 -17.02 -4.46
CA THR A 421 -3.64 -18.05 -3.40
C THR A 421 -4.54 -17.65 -2.22
N GLN A 422 -4.48 -16.39 -1.81
CA GLN A 422 -5.29 -15.84 -0.71
C GLN A 422 -5.37 -14.31 -0.81
N SER A 423 -6.32 -13.69 -0.10
CA SER A 423 -6.28 -12.23 0.16
C SER A 423 -5.51 -11.95 1.45
N VAL A 424 -4.54 -11.02 1.41
CA VAL A 424 -3.78 -10.56 2.59
C VAL A 424 -3.95 -9.04 2.72
N PRO A 425 -4.85 -8.56 3.59
CA PRO A 425 -5.10 -7.14 3.78
C PRO A 425 -3.92 -6.48 4.50
N ILE A 426 -3.53 -5.28 4.07
CA ILE A 426 -2.37 -4.55 4.58
C ILE A 426 -2.61 -3.04 4.61
N HIS A 427 -1.82 -2.32 5.40
CA HIS A 427 -1.71 -0.86 5.35
C HIS A 427 -0.63 -0.43 4.34
N LYS A 428 -0.98 -0.53 3.05
CA LYS A 428 -0.06 -0.26 1.92
C LYS A 428 0.56 1.14 1.94
N GLU A 429 -0.09 2.10 2.62
CA GLU A 429 0.36 3.49 2.73
C GLU A 429 1.75 3.60 3.38
N LEU A 430 2.05 2.73 4.36
CA LEU A 430 3.34 2.69 5.05
C LEU A 430 4.47 2.31 4.08
N ALA A 431 4.35 1.15 3.43
CA ALA A 431 5.32 0.69 2.45
C ALA A 431 5.43 1.65 1.24
N HIS A 432 4.31 2.27 0.84
CA HIS A 432 4.29 3.25 -0.23
C HIS A 432 5.17 4.47 0.10
N ALA A 433 5.00 5.06 1.29
CA ALA A 433 5.78 6.20 1.74
C ALA A 433 7.27 5.87 1.87
N ASP A 434 7.62 4.73 2.45
CA ASP A 434 9.00 4.27 2.57
C ASP A 434 9.67 4.14 1.20
N LEU A 435 9.04 3.41 0.27
CA LEU A 435 9.57 3.18 -1.07
C LEU A 435 9.68 4.48 -1.87
N LEU A 436 8.75 5.41 -1.72
CA LEU A 436 8.80 6.72 -2.38
C LEU A 436 9.99 7.54 -1.87
N VAL A 437 10.17 7.65 -0.55
CA VAL A 437 11.30 8.37 0.05
C VAL A 437 12.62 7.76 -0.37
N MET A 438 12.73 6.43 -0.34
CA MET A 438 13.93 5.72 -0.77
C MET A 438 14.24 5.97 -2.25
N PHE A 439 13.24 5.89 -3.11
CA PHE A 439 13.42 6.13 -4.54
C PHE A 439 13.85 7.58 -4.83
N LEU A 440 13.16 8.57 -4.24
CA LEU A 440 13.55 9.97 -4.40
C LEU A 440 14.98 10.20 -3.91
N SER A 441 15.38 9.60 -2.78
CA SER A 441 16.73 9.65 -2.23
C SER A 441 17.79 9.13 -3.20
N ILE A 442 17.52 7.99 -3.85
CA ILE A 442 18.40 7.41 -4.88
C ILE A 442 18.50 8.33 -6.09
N ILE A 443 17.40 8.91 -6.58
CA ILE A 443 17.42 9.85 -7.70
C ILE A 443 18.22 11.11 -7.36
N GLY A 444 18.04 11.66 -6.17
CA GLY A 444 18.83 12.82 -5.73
C GLY A 444 20.33 12.53 -5.72
N LEU A 445 20.71 11.31 -5.33
CA LEU A 445 22.09 10.82 -5.37
C LEU A 445 22.59 10.63 -6.81
N ILE A 446 21.80 10.03 -7.70
CA ILE A 446 22.12 9.91 -9.13
C ILE A 446 22.35 11.29 -9.74
N GLY A 447 21.43 12.23 -9.55
CA GLY A 447 21.57 13.58 -10.08
C GLY A 447 22.80 14.30 -9.52
N ARG A 448 23.13 14.10 -8.23
CA ARG A 448 24.35 14.66 -7.63
C ARG A 448 25.63 14.09 -8.28
N PHE A 449 25.75 12.77 -8.41
CA PHE A 449 26.95 12.14 -8.97
C PHE A 449 27.11 12.39 -10.47
N THR A 450 26.00 12.41 -11.19
CA THR A 450 26.00 12.68 -12.63
C THR A 450 26.08 14.16 -12.95
N LYS A 451 26.01 15.04 -11.94
CA LYS A 451 25.93 16.50 -12.10
C LYS A 451 24.76 16.90 -13.02
N GLU A 452 23.60 16.31 -12.77
CA GLU A 452 22.35 16.59 -13.50
C GLU A 452 21.23 17.00 -12.54
N ARG A 453 20.36 17.90 -13.02
CA ARG A 453 19.12 18.30 -12.37
C ARG A 453 17.97 17.42 -12.86
N ILE A 454 17.35 16.66 -11.97
CA ILE A 454 16.25 15.75 -12.29
C ILE A 454 14.97 16.37 -11.75
N ASP A 455 14.01 16.61 -12.65
CA ASP A 455 12.76 17.25 -12.30
C ASP A 455 11.97 16.39 -11.29
N PRO A 456 11.60 16.93 -10.12
CA PRO A 456 10.88 16.19 -9.08
C PRO A 456 9.51 15.70 -9.51
N ALA A 457 8.79 16.45 -10.36
CA ALA A 457 7.49 16.02 -10.86
C ALA A 457 7.64 14.82 -11.80
N PHE A 458 8.67 14.82 -12.65
CA PHE A 458 9.01 13.66 -13.48
C PHE A 458 9.35 12.43 -12.61
N ALA A 459 10.21 12.60 -11.60
CA ALA A 459 10.59 11.53 -10.69
C ALA A 459 9.39 10.90 -9.97
N LEU A 460 8.55 11.73 -9.34
CA LEU A 460 7.38 11.25 -8.61
C LEU A 460 6.37 10.61 -9.57
N PHE A 461 6.08 11.24 -10.71
CA PHE A 461 5.18 10.67 -11.71
C PHE A 461 5.65 9.30 -12.21
N LEU A 462 6.95 9.16 -12.47
CA LEU A 462 7.53 7.89 -12.88
C LEU A 462 7.40 6.83 -11.77
N PHE A 463 7.65 7.20 -10.51
CA PHE A 463 7.44 6.32 -9.36
C PHE A 463 6.01 5.82 -9.27
N GLU A 464 5.02 6.70 -9.34
CA GLU A 464 3.60 6.36 -9.23
C GLU A 464 3.15 5.41 -10.34
N ILE A 465 3.59 5.64 -11.59
CA ILE A 465 3.28 4.74 -12.71
C ILE A 465 3.80 3.33 -12.45
N ILE A 466 5.07 3.19 -12.06
CA ILE A 466 5.66 1.87 -11.84
C ILE A 466 5.17 1.26 -10.53
N HIS A 467 4.91 2.05 -9.49
CA HIS A 467 4.30 1.57 -8.26
C HIS A 467 2.92 1.00 -8.54
N THR A 468 2.09 1.68 -9.30
CA THR A 468 0.76 1.22 -9.69
C THR A 468 0.83 -0.01 -10.61
N SER A 469 1.76 -0.01 -11.57
CA SER A 469 1.91 -1.10 -12.55
C SER A 469 2.74 -2.29 -12.05
N ARG A 470 3.20 -2.28 -10.79
CA ARG A 470 4.20 -3.23 -10.26
C ARG A 470 3.83 -4.69 -10.47
N GLN A 471 2.57 -5.06 -10.20
CA GLN A 471 2.12 -6.45 -10.32
C GLN A 471 2.07 -6.89 -11.79
N SER A 472 1.60 -6.01 -12.70
CA SER A 472 1.61 -6.26 -14.15
C SER A 472 3.02 -6.42 -14.70
N ILE A 473 3.98 -5.62 -14.19
CA ILE A 473 5.39 -5.75 -14.55
C ILE A 473 5.95 -7.10 -14.09
N ILE A 474 5.64 -7.54 -12.86
CA ILE A 474 6.06 -8.85 -12.34
C ILE A 474 5.48 -9.98 -13.19
N ARG A 475 4.18 -9.93 -13.51
CA ARG A 475 3.53 -10.91 -14.40
C ARG A 475 4.18 -10.99 -15.79
N GLY A 476 4.76 -9.89 -16.28
CA GLY A 476 5.46 -9.84 -17.56
C GLY A 476 6.85 -10.50 -17.56
N VAL A 477 7.41 -10.86 -16.40
CA VAL A 477 8.77 -11.42 -16.27
C VAL A 477 8.70 -12.80 -15.62
N ALA A 478 8.82 -13.86 -16.43
CA ALA A 478 8.61 -15.25 -15.99
C ALA A 478 9.47 -15.67 -14.79
N SER A 479 10.74 -15.25 -14.73
CA SER A 479 11.63 -15.60 -13.62
C SER A 479 11.20 -14.97 -12.29
N ALA A 480 10.82 -13.69 -12.31
CA ALA A 480 10.32 -13.01 -11.12
C ALA A 480 8.95 -13.53 -10.71
N LEU A 481 8.05 -13.75 -11.69
CA LEU A 481 6.74 -14.34 -11.44
C LEU A 481 6.86 -15.69 -10.74
N LYS A 482 7.75 -16.57 -11.21
CA LYS A 482 7.98 -17.87 -10.60
C LYS A 482 8.40 -17.75 -9.13
N VAL A 483 9.42 -16.94 -8.83
CA VAL A 483 9.91 -16.76 -7.44
C VAL A 483 8.80 -16.23 -6.53
N VAL A 484 8.04 -15.24 -7.00
CA VAL A 484 6.95 -14.62 -6.23
C VAL A 484 5.82 -15.61 -5.96
N VAL A 485 5.39 -16.38 -6.97
CA VAL A 485 4.31 -17.37 -6.84
C VAL A 485 4.74 -18.57 -6.00
N ASP A 486 5.97 -19.08 -6.20
CA ASP A 486 6.50 -20.20 -5.42
C ASP A 486 6.55 -19.84 -3.93
N TYR A 487 7.02 -18.62 -3.61
CA TYR A 487 7.05 -18.13 -2.23
C TYR A 487 5.64 -18.01 -1.63
N ALA A 488 4.70 -17.37 -2.34
CA ALA A 488 3.31 -17.21 -1.85
C ALA A 488 2.63 -18.57 -1.59
N ASN A 489 2.82 -19.55 -2.48
CA ASN A 489 2.25 -20.88 -2.31
C ASN A 489 2.88 -21.64 -1.13
N SER A 490 4.19 -21.49 -0.93
CA SER A 490 4.91 -22.08 0.21
C SER A 490 4.49 -21.44 1.53
N GLU A 491 4.43 -20.11 1.59
CA GLU A 491 4.01 -19.34 2.76
C GLU A 491 2.57 -19.69 3.16
N TYR A 492 1.64 -19.72 2.19
CA TYR A 492 0.25 -20.10 2.44
C TYR A 492 0.14 -21.44 3.19
N ARG A 493 0.92 -22.45 2.76
CA ARG A 493 0.92 -23.80 3.34
C ARG A 493 1.78 -23.96 4.60
N ALA A 494 2.59 -22.97 4.97
CA ALA A 494 3.48 -23.06 6.13
C ALA A 494 2.72 -23.13 7.47
N GLY A 495 1.44 -22.73 7.48
CA GLY A 495 0.54 -22.89 8.63
C GLY A 495 0.00 -24.30 8.88
N ILE A 496 0.22 -25.25 7.97
CA ILE A 496 -0.19 -26.64 8.16
C ILE A 496 0.71 -27.28 9.20
N ALA A 497 0.11 -27.80 10.28
CA ALA A 497 0.84 -28.42 11.36
C ALA A 497 1.64 -29.64 10.86
N THR A 498 2.93 -29.67 11.18
CA THR A 498 3.76 -30.85 10.93
C THR A 498 3.39 -31.96 11.90
N VAL A 499 3.14 -33.16 11.37
CA VAL A 499 2.64 -34.31 12.15
C VAL A 499 3.59 -35.50 12.02
N THR A 500 3.79 -36.22 13.13
CA THR A 500 4.53 -37.49 13.13
C THR A 500 3.69 -38.61 12.51
N ASP A 501 4.32 -39.74 12.18
CA ASP A 501 3.59 -40.89 11.62
C ASP A 501 2.61 -41.52 12.62
N GLU A 502 2.85 -41.37 13.93
CA GLU A 502 1.90 -41.74 14.98
C GLU A 502 0.69 -40.80 15.00
N GLN A 503 0.90 -39.50 14.88
CA GLN A 503 -0.19 -38.52 14.84
C GLN A 503 -1.07 -38.68 13.60
N LYS A 504 -0.47 -39.03 12.44
CA LYS A 504 -1.23 -39.37 11.22
C LYS A 504 -2.16 -40.58 11.39
N LYS A 505 -1.87 -41.48 12.33
CA LYS A 505 -2.76 -42.62 12.63
C LYS A 505 -3.99 -42.21 13.44
N LEU A 506 -3.95 -41.07 14.14
CA LEU A 506 -5.08 -40.58 14.93
C LEU A 506 -6.17 -39.96 14.05
N SER A 507 -5.76 -39.27 12.98
CA SER A 507 -6.68 -38.62 12.05
C SER A 507 -6.00 -38.34 10.72
N ALA A 508 -6.76 -38.49 9.64
CA ALA A 508 -6.34 -38.10 8.30
C ALA A 508 -6.31 -36.58 8.10
N MET A 509 -7.18 -35.84 8.79
CA MET A 509 -7.20 -34.37 8.73
C MET A 509 -6.10 -33.76 9.60
N GLN A 510 -5.58 -32.61 9.18
CA GLN A 510 -4.51 -31.88 9.86
C GLN A 510 -4.95 -30.49 10.29
N PHE A 511 -4.41 -30.03 11.40
CA PHE A 511 -4.61 -28.68 11.88
C PHE A 511 -3.86 -27.68 10.98
N TRP A 512 -4.50 -26.57 10.65
CA TRP A 512 -3.87 -25.49 9.89
C TRP A 512 -4.23 -24.16 10.52
N THR A 513 -3.19 -23.45 10.99
CA THR A 513 -3.32 -22.20 11.72
C THR A 513 -2.32 -21.15 11.23
N THR A 514 -2.13 -20.10 12.01
CA THR A 514 -1.09 -19.07 11.82
C THR A 514 0.31 -19.65 12.01
N HIS A 515 1.31 -19.08 11.32
CA HIS A 515 2.70 -19.54 11.45
C HIS A 515 3.68 -18.38 11.64
N MET A 516 4.84 -18.70 12.23
CA MET A 516 5.93 -17.75 12.36
C MET A 516 6.72 -17.66 11.05
N LEU A 517 7.02 -16.45 10.58
CA LEU A 517 7.95 -16.24 9.48
C LEU A 517 9.38 -16.54 9.96
N ASN A 518 10.05 -17.46 9.25
CA ASN A 518 11.43 -17.85 9.54
C ASN A 518 12.42 -16.92 8.85
N GLY A 519 12.45 -15.66 9.30
CA GLY A 519 13.34 -14.63 8.77
C GLY A 519 12.94 -14.09 7.39
N VAL A 520 13.82 -13.27 6.82
CA VAL A 520 13.56 -12.54 5.56
C VAL A 520 14.20 -13.25 4.38
N ASP A 521 13.38 -13.65 3.40
CA ASP A 521 13.88 -14.14 2.10
C ASP A 521 14.22 -12.96 1.19
N PHE A 522 15.50 -12.62 1.12
CA PHE A 522 16.00 -11.53 0.27
C PHE A 522 15.85 -11.81 -1.22
N GLY A 523 15.82 -13.08 -1.65
CA GLY A 523 15.57 -13.45 -3.04
C GLY A 523 14.14 -13.11 -3.45
N PHE A 524 13.19 -13.46 -2.58
CA PHE A 524 11.78 -13.07 -2.72
C PHE A 524 11.58 -11.56 -2.69
N LEU A 525 12.21 -10.83 -1.76
CA LEU A 525 12.12 -9.37 -1.71
C LEU A 525 12.69 -8.72 -2.98
N ALA A 526 13.85 -9.20 -3.46
CA ALA A 526 14.45 -8.70 -4.69
C ALA A 526 13.55 -8.93 -5.91
N ALA A 527 12.93 -10.12 -6.03
CA ALA A 527 11.95 -10.41 -7.07
C ALA A 527 10.68 -9.55 -6.91
N SER A 528 10.18 -9.34 -5.69
CA SER A 528 8.98 -8.53 -5.48
C SER A 528 9.21 -7.03 -5.74
N LEU A 529 10.43 -6.54 -5.51
CA LEU A 529 10.79 -5.14 -5.66
C LEU A 529 11.55 -4.83 -6.97
N PHE A 530 11.78 -5.81 -7.85
CA PHE A 530 12.48 -5.57 -9.11
C PHE A 530 11.85 -4.47 -9.98
N PRO A 531 10.52 -4.21 -9.99
CA PRO A 531 9.97 -3.08 -10.74
C PRO A 531 10.58 -1.74 -10.31
N LYS A 532 11.07 -1.63 -9.06
CA LYS A 532 11.77 -0.44 -8.57
C LYS A 532 13.18 -0.31 -9.15
N LEU A 533 13.82 -1.40 -9.59
CA LEU A 533 15.07 -1.33 -10.35
C LEU A 533 14.83 -0.74 -11.74
N LEU A 534 13.70 -1.06 -12.38
CA LEU A 534 13.32 -0.46 -13.67
C LEU A 534 13.22 1.07 -13.55
N LEU A 535 12.70 1.58 -12.44
CA LEU A 535 12.68 3.03 -12.18
C LEU A 535 14.08 3.65 -12.23
N ILE A 536 15.05 3.02 -11.55
CA ILE A 536 16.44 3.49 -11.51
C ILE A 536 17.03 3.48 -12.92
N VAL A 537 16.82 2.40 -13.68
CA VAL A 537 17.28 2.27 -15.07
C VAL A 537 16.71 3.38 -15.96
N LEU A 538 15.39 3.65 -15.88
CA LEU A 538 14.75 4.70 -16.67
C LEU A 538 15.29 6.10 -16.35
N VAL A 539 15.58 6.37 -15.07
CA VAL A 539 16.22 7.63 -14.66
C VAL A 539 17.65 7.73 -15.20
N LEU A 540 18.43 6.66 -15.18
CA LEU A 540 19.77 6.64 -15.76
C LEU A 540 19.76 6.85 -17.28
N VAL A 541 18.79 6.26 -17.99
CA VAL A 541 18.57 6.48 -19.43
C VAL A 541 18.21 7.95 -19.68
N TYR A 542 17.29 8.52 -18.89
CA TYR A 542 16.95 9.95 -18.96
C TYR A 542 18.17 10.85 -18.79
N VAL A 543 19.00 10.58 -17.77
CA VAL A 543 20.26 11.29 -17.53
C VAL A 543 21.21 11.15 -18.72
N GLY A 544 21.38 9.94 -19.26
CA GLY A 544 22.23 9.68 -20.43
C GLY A 544 21.77 10.45 -21.68
N MET A 545 20.46 10.44 -21.97
CA MET A 545 19.87 11.21 -23.07
C MET A 545 20.10 12.71 -22.90
N ARG A 546 19.94 13.23 -21.68
CA ARG A 546 20.16 14.64 -21.39
C ARG A 546 21.63 15.04 -21.60
N LYS A 547 22.57 14.22 -21.13
CA LYS A 547 24.00 14.46 -21.36
C LYS A 547 24.36 14.47 -22.84
N ALA A 548 23.84 13.50 -23.59
CA ALA A 548 24.01 13.48 -25.05
C ALA A 548 23.43 14.76 -25.68
N TYR A 549 22.23 15.18 -25.29
CA TYR A 549 21.62 16.42 -25.78
C TYR A 549 22.48 17.65 -25.50
N HIS A 550 23.00 17.81 -24.28
CA HIS A 550 23.88 18.93 -23.92
C HIS A 550 25.23 18.89 -24.66
N GLN A 551 25.72 17.71 -25.03
CA GLN A 551 26.94 17.56 -25.82
C GLN A 551 26.73 18.00 -27.28
N PHE A 552 25.57 17.70 -27.86
CA PHE A 552 25.23 18.10 -29.24
C PHE A 552 24.74 19.55 -29.34
N TYR A 553 24.11 20.06 -28.29
CA TYR A 553 23.59 21.43 -28.19
C TYR A 553 24.12 22.11 -26.93
N PRO A 554 25.43 22.44 -26.86
CA PRO A 554 25.98 23.17 -25.73
C PRO A 554 25.27 24.51 -25.59
N GLU A 555 24.82 24.84 -24.38
CA GLU A 555 24.25 26.15 -24.10
C GLU A 555 25.28 27.21 -24.51
N GLN A 556 24.92 28.06 -25.48
CA GLN A 556 25.78 29.17 -25.90
C GLN A 556 25.99 30.07 -24.67
N ASN A 557 27.20 30.06 -24.10
CA ASN A 557 27.65 31.14 -23.23
C ASN A 557 27.45 32.44 -24.02
N PRO A 558 26.55 33.35 -23.59
CA PRO A 558 26.40 34.62 -24.26
C PRO A 558 27.72 35.36 -24.03
N THR A 559 28.56 35.39 -25.06
CA THR A 559 29.83 36.09 -25.07
C THR A 559 29.57 37.54 -24.69
N GLY A 560 30.14 37.95 -23.56
CA GLY A 560 30.10 39.33 -23.12
C GLY A 560 30.80 40.24 -24.12
N VAL A 561 30.12 41.34 -24.45
CA VAL A 561 30.66 42.59 -25.01
C VAL A 561 31.02 42.57 -26.51
N THR A 562 30.03 42.87 -27.35
CA THR A 562 30.25 43.65 -28.57
C THR A 562 29.79 45.09 -28.32
N GLY A 563 30.73 45.98 -27.96
CA GLY A 563 30.42 47.41 -27.82
C GLY A 563 31.52 48.24 -27.15
N ARG A 564 32.48 48.72 -27.94
CA ARG A 564 33.32 49.94 -27.78
C ARG A 564 33.57 50.48 -26.35
N SER A 565 34.77 50.27 -25.81
CA SER A 565 35.80 51.33 -25.63
C SER A 565 37.05 50.76 -24.96
N THR A 566 38.17 50.80 -25.67
CA THR A 566 39.53 50.60 -25.14
C THR A 566 40.03 51.88 -24.48
N ALA A 567 40.41 51.82 -23.20
CA ALA A 567 41.64 52.41 -22.66
C ALA A 567 41.75 52.11 -21.14
N ASP A 568 42.92 51.59 -20.74
CA ASP A 568 43.50 51.54 -19.40
C ASP A 568 42.71 50.91 -18.24
N ARG A 569 42.87 49.60 -18.09
CA ARG A 569 42.79 48.92 -16.78
C ARG A 569 43.93 47.91 -16.63
N SER A 570 44.58 47.94 -15.46
CA SER A 570 45.79 47.15 -15.16
C SER A 570 45.54 45.63 -15.20
N SER A 571 46.60 44.85 -15.43
CA SER A 571 46.54 43.37 -15.52
C SER A 571 46.02 42.71 -14.24
N ASN A 572 46.29 43.29 -13.07
CA ASN A 572 45.74 42.84 -11.79
C ASN A 572 44.23 43.10 -11.67
N GLU A 573 43.73 44.17 -12.29
CA GLU A 573 42.29 44.44 -12.38
C GLU A 573 41.63 43.48 -13.37
N LYS A 574 42.29 43.08 -14.47
CA LYS A 574 41.80 42.03 -15.37
C LYS A 574 41.78 40.64 -14.70
N ALA A 575 42.79 40.28 -13.90
CA ALA A 575 42.80 39.02 -13.16
C ALA A 575 41.78 39.00 -12.02
N ALA A 576 41.69 40.10 -11.25
CA ALA A 576 40.68 40.27 -10.22
C ALA A 576 39.27 40.30 -10.83
N THR A 577 39.04 40.96 -11.96
CA THR A 577 37.75 41.02 -12.67
C THR A 577 37.45 39.74 -13.47
N ALA A 578 38.46 38.95 -13.85
CA ALA A 578 38.25 37.59 -14.40
C ALA A 578 37.79 36.62 -13.30
N GLN A 579 38.30 36.76 -12.07
CA GLN A 579 37.86 35.99 -10.91
C GLN A 579 36.51 36.51 -10.33
N LYS A 580 36.30 37.83 -10.29
CA LYS A 580 35.01 38.50 -9.95
C LYS A 580 33.96 38.41 -11.07
N GLY A 581 34.37 38.14 -12.30
CA GLY A 581 33.51 38.06 -13.48
C GLY A 581 32.76 36.73 -13.58
N ASN A 582 33.23 35.70 -12.88
CA ASN A 582 32.59 34.40 -12.85
C ASN A 582 31.51 34.25 -11.77
N LEU A 583 31.61 34.95 -10.64
CA LEU A 583 30.68 34.80 -9.50
C LEU A 583 29.87 36.07 -9.25
N THR A 584 28.57 35.91 -8.96
CA THR A 584 27.66 36.99 -8.59
C THR A 584 27.98 37.53 -7.18
N ASN A 585 27.57 38.77 -6.88
CA ASN A 585 27.70 39.33 -5.53
C ASN A 585 27.01 38.47 -4.46
N PHE A 586 25.95 37.76 -4.84
CA PHE A 586 25.28 36.77 -3.99
C PHE A 586 26.19 35.58 -3.67
N GLU A 587 26.83 34.96 -4.68
CA GLU A 587 27.75 33.83 -4.50
C GLU A 587 28.97 34.22 -3.67
N LEU A 588 29.53 35.40 -3.93
CA LEU A 588 30.66 35.95 -3.17
C LEU A 588 30.33 36.23 -1.69
N SER A 589 29.07 36.53 -1.36
CA SER A 589 28.66 36.91 0.00
C SER A 589 28.11 35.75 0.81
N THR A 590 27.47 34.78 0.15
CA THR A 590 26.87 33.61 0.80
C THR A 590 27.72 32.35 0.69
N GLY A 591 28.68 32.31 -0.24
CA GLY A 591 29.43 31.10 -0.59
C GLY A 591 28.59 30.03 -1.32
N ALA A 592 27.32 30.31 -1.62
CA ALA A 592 26.42 29.35 -2.28
C ALA A 592 26.52 29.45 -3.80
N GLU A 593 27.31 28.57 -4.42
CA GLU A 593 27.45 28.49 -5.88
C GLU A 593 26.10 28.16 -6.55
N LEU A 594 25.63 29.05 -7.43
CA LEU A 594 24.34 28.92 -8.12
C LEU A 594 24.36 27.82 -9.19
N GLU A 595 25.54 27.55 -9.75
CA GLU A 595 25.77 26.62 -10.86
C GLU A 595 25.94 25.16 -10.41
N ALA A 596 26.40 24.92 -9.18
CA ALA A 596 26.79 23.60 -8.68
C ALA A 596 25.65 22.77 -8.06
N ARG A 597 24.39 23.24 -8.12
CA ARG A 597 23.24 22.50 -7.56
C ARG A 597 22.69 21.50 -8.58
N TYR A 598 22.99 20.24 -8.35
CA TYR A 598 22.50 19.06 -9.07
C TYR A 598 21.65 18.19 -8.14
N GLY A 599 20.97 17.16 -8.65
CA GLY A 599 20.10 16.29 -7.85
C GLY A 599 18.63 16.44 -8.20
N LEU A 600 17.75 16.14 -7.23
CA LEU A 600 16.29 16.21 -7.39
C LEU A 600 15.83 17.67 -7.29
N ILE A 601 15.93 18.38 -8.41
CA ILE A 601 15.63 19.79 -8.53
C ILE A 601 15.20 20.09 -9.96
N SER A 602 14.16 20.89 -10.09
CA SER A 602 13.61 21.33 -11.38
C SER A 602 14.59 22.28 -12.06
N ASP A 603 14.74 22.20 -13.38
CA ASP A 603 15.59 23.15 -14.12
C ASP A 603 15.24 24.63 -13.88
N TYR A 604 16.25 25.48 -13.82
CA TYR A 604 16.11 26.93 -13.65
C TYR A 604 17.30 27.69 -14.22
N LYS A 605 17.08 28.97 -14.53
CA LYS A 605 18.15 29.87 -14.96
C LYS A 605 18.94 30.33 -13.74
N ASN A 606 20.24 30.08 -13.70
CA ASN A 606 21.08 30.47 -12.56
C ASN A 606 21.27 31.99 -12.47
N TYR A 607 21.39 32.66 -13.63
CA TYR A 607 21.77 34.07 -13.72
C TYR A 607 20.84 34.87 -14.64
N VAL A 608 20.78 36.19 -14.40
CA VAL A 608 20.17 37.17 -15.30
C VAL A 608 21.16 38.29 -15.56
N PHE A 609 21.29 38.72 -16.81
CA PHE A 609 22.18 39.81 -17.19
C PHE A 609 21.38 41.11 -17.31
N PHE A 610 21.75 42.12 -16.52
CA PHE A 610 21.22 43.48 -16.66
C PHE A 610 22.36 44.42 -17.01
N LYS A 611 22.22 45.15 -18.14
CA LYS A 611 23.21 46.14 -18.61
C LYS A 611 24.66 45.60 -18.65
N GLY A 612 24.83 44.32 -19.01
CA GLY A 612 26.15 43.67 -19.11
C GLY A 612 26.72 43.13 -17.79
N LEU A 613 26.04 43.30 -16.65
CA LEU A 613 26.45 42.76 -15.36
C LEU A 613 25.68 41.47 -15.03
N LYS A 614 26.37 40.49 -14.44
CA LYS A 614 25.85 39.16 -14.06
C LYS A 614 25.20 39.22 -12.67
N PHE A 615 23.90 38.98 -12.58
CA PHE A 615 23.15 38.93 -11.32
C PHE A 615 22.58 37.53 -11.06
N ALA A 616 22.39 37.21 -9.78
CA ALA A 616 21.69 36.00 -9.38
C ALA A 616 20.22 36.12 -9.80
N SER A 617 19.68 35.10 -10.48
CA SER A 617 18.26 35.10 -10.80
C SER A 617 17.42 34.87 -9.53
N ALA A 618 16.15 35.25 -9.55
CA ALA A 618 15.19 34.94 -8.50
C ALA A 618 15.11 33.42 -8.22
N ASP A 619 15.13 32.60 -9.28
CA ASP A 619 15.21 31.15 -9.15
C ASP A 619 16.56 30.71 -8.56
N GLY A 620 17.68 31.35 -8.93
CA GLY A 620 19.00 31.04 -8.39
C GLY A 620 19.07 31.25 -6.88
N VAL A 621 18.59 32.40 -6.39
CA VAL A 621 18.54 32.71 -4.95
C VAL A 621 17.65 31.71 -4.21
N TYR A 622 16.44 31.46 -4.73
CA TYR A 622 15.47 30.57 -4.10
C TYR A 622 15.92 29.09 -4.14
N CYS A 623 16.39 28.60 -5.29
CA CYS A 623 16.91 27.25 -5.46
C CYS A 623 18.21 27.03 -4.70
N SER A 624 19.01 28.06 -4.41
CA SER A 624 20.12 27.94 -3.46
C SER A 624 19.68 27.91 -1.99
N GLY A 625 18.37 27.97 -1.74
CA GLY A 625 17.78 27.80 -0.43
C GLY A 625 17.68 29.09 0.37
N TYR A 626 17.66 30.26 -0.27
CA TYR A 626 17.55 31.56 0.41
C TYR A 626 16.29 32.32 0.01
N VAL A 627 15.79 33.13 0.95
CA VAL A 627 14.72 34.11 0.71
C VAL A 627 15.10 35.44 1.35
N VAL A 628 14.55 36.54 0.84
CA VAL A 628 14.74 37.88 1.38
C VAL A 628 13.56 38.24 2.28
N ALA A 629 13.82 38.35 3.58
CA ALA A 629 12.88 38.83 4.59
C ALA A 629 12.85 40.37 4.58
N ASN A 630 11.68 40.91 4.22
CA ASN A 630 11.33 42.33 4.20
C ASN A 630 12.32 43.27 3.48
N GLY A 631 13.06 42.74 2.51
CA GLY A 631 14.12 43.50 1.81
C GLY A 631 15.35 43.84 2.66
N ARG A 632 15.40 43.38 3.92
CA ARG A 632 16.43 43.73 4.90
C ARG A 632 17.40 42.59 5.20
N PHE A 633 16.90 41.35 5.20
CA PHE A 633 17.69 40.19 5.56
C PHE A 633 17.57 39.09 4.52
N LEU A 634 18.69 38.51 4.12
CA LEU A 634 18.75 37.28 3.36
C LEU A 634 18.84 36.11 4.35
N VAL A 635 17.83 35.25 4.31
CA VAL A 635 17.61 34.19 5.28
C VAL A 635 17.61 32.85 4.56
N GLY A 636 18.33 31.87 5.10
CA GLY A 636 18.23 30.48 4.63
C GLY A 636 16.81 29.95 4.89
N SER A 637 16.12 29.51 3.84
CA SER A 637 14.77 28.94 3.89
C SER A 637 14.64 27.80 4.91
N LYS A 638 15.67 26.95 5.02
CA LYS A 638 15.76 25.88 6.03
C LYS A 638 15.82 26.38 7.48
N GLY A 639 16.39 27.56 7.69
CA GLY A 639 16.51 28.18 8.99
C GLY A 639 15.22 28.86 9.46
N LEU A 640 14.27 29.15 8.55
CA LEU A 640 13.06 29.92 8.89
C LEU A 640 12.22 29.28 9.99
N LEU A 641 12.00 27.96 9.94
CA LEU A 641 11.23 27.26 10.97
C LEU A 641 11.91 27.40 12.35
N SER A 642 13.22 27.20 12.38
CA SER A 642 14.01 27.34 13.59
C SER A 642 14.06 28.80 14.09
N ILE A 643 14.09 29.79 13.20
CA ILE A 643 13.98 31.21 13.57
C ILE A 643 12.62 31.51 14.21
N ILE A 644 11.53 31.01 13.62
CA ILE A 644 10.18 31.15 14.19
C ILE A 644 10.14 30.54 15.60
N MET A 645 10.66 29.32 15.77
CA MET A 645 10.72 28.67 17.08
C MET A 645 11.58 29.46 18.09
N ILE A 646 12.76 29.95 17.70
CA ILE A 646 13.61 30.79 18.56
C ILE A 646 12.84 32.04 19.03
N LYS A 647 12.03 32.62 18.15
CA LYS A 647 11.21 33.80 18.47
C LYS A 647 10.03 33.46 19.38
N VAL A 648 9.31 32.36 19.12
CA VAL A 648 8.17 31.90 19.95
C VAL A 648 8.62 31.54 21.36
N PHE A 649 9.66 30.71 21.48
CA PHE A 649 10.15 30.22 22.76
C PHE A 649 11.10 31.19 23.47
N ARG A 650 11.46 32.30 22.81
CA ARG A 650 12.45 33.29 23.28
C ARG A 650 13.78 32.64 23.73
N SER A 651 14.15 31.52 23.12
CA SER A 651 15.32 30.72 23.48
C SER A 651 16.09 30.28 22.25
N ARG A 652 17.42 30.41 22.28
CA ARG A 652 18.31 30.00 21.19
C ARG A 652 18.77 28.56 21.42
N PHE A 653 18.09 27.62 20.76
CA PHE A 653 18.46 26.20 20.78
C PHE A 653 19.33 25.78 19.58
N THR A 654 19.51 26.64 18.58
CA THR A 654 20.40 26.39 17.43
C THR A 654 20.99 27.69 16.89
N ASN A 655 22.17 27.61 16.27
CA ASN A 655 22.87 28.75 15.68
C ASN A 655 22.45 28.94 14.23
N ILE A 656 21.75 30.03 13.94
CA ILE A 656 21.29 30.40 12.60
C ILE A 656 21.88 31.75 12.25
N TYR A 657 22.39 31.87 11.03
CA TYR A 657 22.96 33.12 10.53
C TYR A 657 22.11 33.70 9.41
N VAL A 658 22.02 35.02 9.37
CA VAL A 658 21.33 35.81 8.34
C VAL A 658 22.27 36.88 7.81
N TYR A 659 22.09 37.28 6.56
CA TYR A 659 22.92 38.32 5.95
C TYR A 659 22.09 39.59 5.78
N ALA A 660 22.63 40.76 6.13
CA ALA A 660 21.95 42.02 5.86
C ALA A 660 21.97 42.29 4.34
N VAL A 661 20.85 42.79 3.83
CA VAL A 661 20.67 43.19 2.43
C VAL A 661 20.72 44.71 2.37
N ASP A 662 21.62 45.25 1.55
CA ASP A 662 21.78 46.68 1.30
C ASP A 662 21.52 46.97 -0.19
N GLY A 663 20.31 47.46 -0.47
CA GLY A 663 19.80 47.64 -1.82
C GLY A 663 19.82 46.34 -2.63
N ASN A 664 20.77 46.26 -3.56
CA ASN A 664 20.94 45.15 -4.49
C ASN A 664 22.16 44.27 -4.17
N THR A 665 22.78 44.49 -3.00
CA THR A 665 23.95 43.75 -2.54
C THR A 665 23.69 43.08 -1.19
N VAL A 666 24.40 41.99 -0.95
CA VAL A 666 24.34 41.24 0.31
C VAL A 666 25.63 41.52 1.06
N GLN A 667 25.54 41.84 2.35
CA GLN A 667 26.73 42.03 3.18
C GLN A 667 27.46 40.69 3.37
N ARG A 668 28.79 40.72 3.36
CA ARG A 668 29.62 39.52 3.50
C ARG A 668 29.64 38.93 4.91
N THR A 669 29.30 39.74 5.91
CA THR A 669 29.30 39.34 7.32
C THR A 669 27.95 38.76 7.70
N ALA A 670 27.93 37.48 8.10
CA ALA A 670 26.73 36.83 8.59
C ALA A 670 26.45 37.23 10.04
N GLN A 671 25.22 37.60 10.35
CA GLN A 671 24.75 37.96 11.68
C GLN A 671 24.05 36.76 12.32
N LEU A 672 24.40 36.43 13.56
CA LEU A 672 23.73 35.39 14.34
C LEU A 672 22.32 35.85 14.76
N VAL A 673 21.33 34.97 14.63
CA VAL A 673 19.93 35.24 14.99
C VAL A 673 19.68 35.07 16.48
N TYR A 674 19.09 36.10 17.08
CA TYR A 674 18.50 36.11 18.43
C TYR A 674 16.99 36.34 18.34
N PRO A 675 16.22 36.09 19.42
CA PRO A 675 14.76 36.29 19.43
C PRO A 675 14.29 37.68 18.94
N GLU A 676 15.13 38.71 19.12
CA GLU A 676 14.85 40.10 18.74
C GLU A 676 15.45 40.52 17.38
N THR A 677 16.24 39.67 16.72
CA THR A 677 16.94 40.03 15.47
C THR A 677 15.98 40.28 14.30
N LEU A 678 14.89 39.52 14.21
CA LEU A 678 13.88 39.61 13.14
C LEU A 678 12.50 39.89 13.76
N SER A 679 11.75 40.84 13.21
CA SER A 679 10.37 41.10 13.63
C SER A 679 9.40 40.07 13.03
N TRP A 680 8.19 39.94 13.59
CA TRP A 680 7.14 39.10 12.99
C TRP A 680 6.77 39.57 11.58
N GLN A 681 6.80 40.89 11.34
CA GLN A 681 6.63 41.46 10.01
C GLN A 681 7.71 40.96 9.06
N ASP A 682 8.98 40.91 9.49
CA ASP A 682 10.07 40.43 8.65
C ASP A 682 9.88 38.98 8.17
N LEU A 683 9.32 38.12 9.02
CA LEU A 683 9.07 36.71 8.72
C LEU A 683 7.83 36.48 7.83
N ILE A 684 6.86 37.39 7.86
CA ILE A 684 5.67 37.32 6.99
C ILE A 684 5.98 37.93 5.61
N PHE A 685 6.82 38.96 5.57
CA PHE A 685 7.18 39.67 4.36
C PHE A 685 8.37 39.03 3.63
N LEU A 686 8.20 37.79 3.16
CA LEU A 686 9.21 37.10 2.34
C LEU A 686 9.13 37.52 0.86
N ASN A 687 10.29 37.61 0.20
CA ASN A 687 10.42 37.88 -1.23
C ASN A 687 11.73 37.30 -1.79
N ILE A 688 11.94 37.42 -3.09
CA ILE A 688 13.12 36.98 -3.86
C ILE A 688 13.55 38.05 -4.86
N ASN A 689 13.19 39.32 -4.59
CA ASN A 689 13.51 40.43 -5.47
C ASN A 689 14.99 40.37 -5.85
N ILE A 690 15.24 40.60 -7.13
CA ILE A 690 16.57 40.52 -7.70
C ILE A 690 17.45 41.46 -6.90
N LEU A 691 18.50 40.91 -6.32
CA LEU A 691 19.68 41.66 -5.91
C LEU A 691 20.32 42.16 -7.22
N ALA A 692 19.71 43.18 -7.86
CA ALA A 692 20.04 43.74 -9.18
C ALA A 692 20.65 45.14 -9.09
#